data_AF-A0A6A6H9P2-F1
#
_entry.id   AF-A0A6A6H9P2-F1
#
_cell.length_a   1.000
_cell.length_b   1.000
_cell.length_c   1.000
_cell.angle_alpha   90.00
_cell.angle_beta   90.00
_cell.angle_gamma   90.00
#
_symmetry.space_group_name_H-M   'P 1'
#
loop_
_entity.id
_entity.type
_entity.pdbx_description
1 polymer ?
#
loop_
_entity_poly.entity_id
_entity_poly.type
_entity_poly.pdbx_seq_one_letter_code
_entity_poly.pdbx_strand_id
1 'polypeptide(L)'
;MPASQLKRLKASLRDQGITGPQKSKKQKKQARHDAAADRRVQRNRTLENIRTNFNPFDVKSAARPRKFDVTTNQSISSKNGRVVLGRPGVSKSAGEEARRRMLLPEMQRRNRVGGIVDRRIGESDPSMTPEERALQRFAREKQKRKGNVFDLEDAEEEEELLTHGGRTLEFGNGQTAKDDFDEGESGLSDGPESDEEAGGILRKRKRGDESDAEQGGSEENEEHPERKKSKAEVMKEVIAKSKLYKYERQQAKEDDDNLREQLDQGLPDILAELRGKISQRPPPTPAAPEVHNREIIMNPERAAMLNGASRKEVEKRYDEQLRQMAQDKRAAPTERTKTEEEKAKEEAARLKELEEQRLRRMRGEQVRDEEDDEETQSHITDDHFEEDPDDAAQFGLSGPPPSSQAQLVLDDEDEFLIEDDLIASGSDADPILSGDEDWATAEEDQVNDAQEDDFVQGLLSKEELGRPEFANSKKPTSNLTSTEDLAYTYPCPASHDELLKVFGGVPISDVPTVIRRIRTLYHPQLHEDNKAKLANFSVALVDHISHATQDMQSLDTVEIIIRHVHSLSRTYPEKIANAFRAHLTSMRQKSKPDSGDLALLTAIGSIYPTSDHFHTVVTPAITIMTQWLGLSRVTDSPLSTDFTTGAYLVSLCLQYQTNSKRYIPEATIYTLHALRNSRLTPDLLAAHLHNLTTMATLWQHLPSFPEIFRPFLPLLKPSHPKPHSHLSILIHSSLAQRQPLRLHHHRPIPIKSATPRFEDGFDPAKHYDPDRGRAEAQKLSKEYKRERKGALRELRKDANFVARERLREKRVRDEEYDRKYRRLVAEIQGEEGREAKEYEREKRARKRRR
;
A
#
# COMPACT_ATOMS: atom_id res chain seq x y z
N MET A 1 -20.53 55.47 27.22
CA MET A 1 -19.76 55.15 28.45
C MET A 1 -20.45 54.04 29.23
N PRO A 2 -19.74 53.00 29.71
CA PRO A 2 -20.32 52.00 30.60
C PRO A 2 -20.74 52.62 31.94
N ALA A 3 -21.82 52.10 32.54
CA ALA A 3 -22.34 52.66 33.79
C ALA A 3 -21.34 52.54 34.96
N SER A 4 -21.25 53.59 35.79
CA SER A 4 -20.43 53.59 37.02
C SER A 4 -20.71 52.37 37.90
N GLN A 5 -19.65 51.84 38.53
CA GLN A 5 -19.71 50.69 39.44
C GLN A 5 -20.73 50.93 40.58
N LEU A 6 -20.83 52.16 41.10
CA LEU A 6 -21.83 52.53 42.11
C LEU A 6 -23.27 52.46 41.57
N LYS A 7 -23.51 52.89 40.32
CA LYS A 7 -24.83 52.82 39.68
C LYS A 7 -25.24 51.36 39.42
N ARG A 8 -24.29 50.52 38.97
CA ARG A 8 -24.50 49.08 38.79
C ARG A 8 -24.74 48.35 40.12
N LEU A 9 -24.02 48.69 41.18
CA LEU A 9 -24.21 48.11 42.52
C LEU A 9 -25.59 48.48 43.09
N LYS A 10 -25.98 49.76 42.99
CA LYS A 10 -27.32 50.23 43.40
C LYS A 10 -28.45 49.65 42.55
N ALA A 11 -28.22 49.27 41.29
CA ALA A 11 -29.18 48.51 40.50
C ALA A 11 -29.28 47.07 41.02
N SER A 12 -28.16 46.33 41.01
CA SER A 12 -28.11 44.93 41.45
C SER A 12 -28.68 44.68 42.85
N LEU A 13 -28.41 45.57 43.82
CA LEU A 13 -28.99 45.47 45.18
C LEU A 13 -30.50 45.74 45.23
N ARG A 14 -31.05 46.54 44.30
CA ARG A 14 -32.50 46.77 44.15
C ARG A 14 -33.18 45.62 43.41
N ASP A 15 -32.57 45.13 42.33
CA ASP A 15 -33.09 44.02 41.53
C ASP A 15 -33.18 42.73 42.35
N GLN A 16 -32.19 42.48 43.22
CA GLN A 16 -32.18 41.39 44.19
C GLN A 16 -33.04 41.66 45.45
N GLY A 17 -33.74 42.79 45.52
CA GLY A 17 -34.67 43.14 46.60
C GLY A 17 -34.02 43.36 47.98
N ILE A 18 -32.70 43.58 48.02
CA ILE A 18 -31.89 43.75 49.25
C ILE A 18 -31.95 45.19 49.74
N THR A 19 -31.89 46.16 48.82
CA THR A 19 -32.13 47.58 49.08
C THR A 19 -33.36 48.02 48.31
N GLY A 20 -34.24 48.81 48.93
CA GLY A 20 -35.49 49.23 48.29
C GLY A 20 -36.38 50.02 49.25
N PRO A 21 -37.52 50.54 48.76
CA PRO A 21 -38.48 51.25 49.61
C PRO A 21 -39.09 50.33 50.67
N GLN A 22 -39.60 50.93 51.75
CA GLN A 22 -40.14 50.21 52.90
C GLN A 22 -41.40 49.39 52.52
N LYS A 23 -41.26 48.06 52.47
CA LYS A 23 -42.36 47.13 52.13
C LYS A 23 -43.50 47.20 53.14
N SER A 24 -44.75 47.20 52.66
CA SER A 24 -45.96 47.31 53.47
C SER A 24 -46.25 46.05 54.30
N LYS A 25 -47.12 46.14 55.32
CA LYS A 25 -47.51 44.97 56.15
C LYS A 25 -48.12 43.83 55.30
N LYS A 26 -48.91 44.16 54.26
CA LYS A 26 -49.52 43.17 53.35
C LYS A 26 -48.45 42.42 52.53
N GLN A 27 -47.49 43.14 51.94
CA GLN A 27 -46.37 42.55 51.20
C GLN A 27 -45.47 41.68 52.10
N LYS A 28 -45.22 42.10 53.35
CA LYS A 28 -44.48 41.29 54.34
C LYS A 28 -45.22 40.00 54.74
N LYS A 29 -46.57 40.00 54.75
CA LYS A 29 -47.37 38.80 55.02
C LYS A 29 -47.38 37.84 53.83
N GLN A 30 -47.55 38.34 52.61
CA GLN A 30 -47.46 37.55 51.37
C GLN A 30 -46.09 36.90 51.22
N ALA A 31 -45.03 37.57 51.68
CA ALA A 31 -43.71 36.98 51.76
C ALA A 31 -43.60 35.82 52.78
N ARG A 32 -44.42 35.68 53.83
CA ARG A 32 -44.20 34.64 54.86
C ARG A 32 -44.41 33.19 54.40
N HIS A 33 -44.78 32.95 53.14
CA HIS A 33 -45.05 31.63 52.59
C HIS A 33 -43.80 30.76 52.33
N ASP A 34 -42.61 31.35 52.17
CA ASP A 34 -41.36 30.59 52.02
C ASP A 34 -40.59 30.56 53.35
N ALA A 35 -39.92 29.44 53.62
CA ALA A 35 -39.15 29.23 54.85
C ALA A 35 -38.12 30.35 55.10
N ALA A 36 -38.15 30.91 56.31
CA ALA A 36 -37.34 32.07 56.67
C ALA A 36 -35.81 31.79 56.65
N ALA A 37 -35.42 30.53 56.85
CA ALA A 37 -34.03 30.08 56.77
C ALA A 37 -33.48 30.15 55.33
N ASP A 38 -34.19 29.54 54.37
CA ASP A 38 -33.75 29.45 52.98
C ASP A 38 -33.54 30.83 52.35
N ARG A 39 -34.41 31.78 52.67
CA ARG A 39 -34.25 33.17 52.20
C ARG A 39 -33.06 33.89 52.82
N ARG A 40 -32.66 33.56 54.05
CA ARG A 40 -31.42 34.08 54.63
C ARG A 40 -30.21 33.49 53.90
N VAL A 41 -30.24 32.19 53.58
CA VAL A 41 -29.18 31.52 52.81
C VAL A 41 -29.11 32.07 51.37
N GLN A 42 -30.23 32.17 50.67
CA GLN A 42 -30.32 32.78 49.34
C GLN A 42 -29.85 34.24 49.35
N ARG A 43 -30.27 35.05 50.33
CA ARG A 43 -29.80 36.45 50.47
C ARG A 43 -28.31 36.55 50.76
N ASN A 44 -27.77 35.64 51.58
CA ASN A 44 -26.32 35.59 51.82
C ASN A 44 -25.58 35.23 50.54
N ARG A 45 -26.03 34.19 49.82
CA ARG A 45 -25.46 33.76 48.53
C ARG A 45 -25.53 34.85 47.45
N THR A 46 -26.63 35.60 47.35
CA THR A 46 -26.72 36.73 46.40
C THR A 46 -25.85 37.91 46.84
N LEU A 47 -25.77 38.22 48.14
CA LEU A 47 -24.83 39.21 48.68
C LEU A 47 -23.37 38.84 48.44
N GLU A 48 -23.02 37.56 48.58
CA GLU A 48 -21.68 37.03 48.30
C GLU A 48 -21.34 37.15 46.81
N ASN A 49 -22.25 36.72 45.92
CA ASN A 49 -22.10 36.91 44.48
C ASN A 49 -21.94 38.40 44.09
N ILE A 50 -22.67 39.30 44.74
CA ILE A 50 -22.51 40.75 44.55
C ILE A 50 -21.13 41.19 45.07
N ARG A 51 -20.71 40.77 46.26
CA ARG A 51 -19.37 41.11 46.81
C ARG A 51 -18.25 40.64 45.89
N THR A 52 -18.30 39.42 45.35
CA THR A 52 -17.28 38.90 44.43
C THR A 52 -17.30 39.61 43.08
N ASN A 53 -18.47 39.90 42.52
CA ASN A 53 -18.58 40.56 41.21
C ASN A 53 -18.22 42.05 41.26
N PHE A 54 -18.46 42.71 42.40
CA PHE A 54 -18.16 44.13 42.60
C PHE A 54 -16.81 44.39 43.28
N ASN A 55 -16.04 43.37 43.67
CA ASN A 55 -14.62 43.52 44.04
C ASN A 55 -13.67 42.94 42.96
N PRO A 56 -13.36 43.70 41.89
CA PRO A 56 -12.51 43.22 40.81
C PRO A 56 -11.01 43.13 41.16
N PHE A 57 -10.60 43.53 42.37
CA PHE A 57 -9.19 43.56 42.78
C PHE A 57 -8.74 42.30 43.54
N ASP A 58 -9.68 41.49 44.06
CA ASP A 58 -9.37 40.19 44.68
C ASP A 58 -8.97 39.13 43.64
N VAL A 59 -9.40 39.33 42.39
CA VAL A 59 -9.15 38.46 41.24
C VAL A 59 -8.16 39.09 40.26
N LYS A 60 -7.25 38.27 39.72
CA LYS A 60 -6.42 38.68 38.59
C LYS A 60 -7.16 38.38 37.29
N SER A 61 -7.53 39.41 36.54
CA SER A 61 -8.06 39.29 35.17
C SER A 61 -7.13 39.96 34.18
N ALA A 62 -6.86 39.34 33.01
CA ALA A 62 -6.21 40.05 31.91
C ALA A 62 -7.18 41.05 31.26
N ALA A 63 -6.66 42.20 30.79
CA ALA A 63 -7.46 43.20 30.11
C ALA A 63 -7.95 42.71 28.72
N ARG A 64 -7.14 41.89 28.06
CA ARG A 64 -7.52 41.07 26.89
C ARG A 64 -7.46 39.60 27.33
N PRO A 65 -8.59 38.90 27.53
CA PRO A 65 -8.60 37.55 28.08
C PRO A 65 -8.25 36.46 27.06
N ARG A 66 -8.41 36.75 25.76
CA ARG A 66 -8.07 35.88 24.63
C ARG A 66 -7.02 36.59 23.75
N LYS A 67 -6.07 35.81 23.20
CA LYS A 67 -5.10 36.28 22.19
C LYS A 67 -5.56 35.89 20.77
N PHE A 68 -6.08 34.68 20.65
CA PHE A 68 -6.77 34.14 19.49
C PHE A 68 -8.16 33.70 19.96
N ASP A 69 -9.19 33.91 19.14
CA ASP A 69 -10.56 33.56 19.49
C ASP A 69 -10.90 32.15 19.00
N VAL A 70 -11.28 31.28 19.95
CA VAL A 70 -11.67 29.89 19.71
C VAL A 70 -13.08 29.66 20.25
N THR A 71 -13.90 28.91 19.51
CA THR A 71 -15.36 28.80 19.69
C THR A 71 -15.82 27.56 20.47
N THR A 72 -14.95 26.92 21.25
CA THR A 72 -15.34 25.72 22.03
C THR A 72 -16.31 26.06 23.16
N ASN A 73 -17.27 25.16 23.46
CA ASN A 73 -18.20 25.33 24.59
C ASN A 73 -17.48 25.32 25.97
N GLN A 74 -16.30 24.69 26.04
CA GLN A 74 -15.41 24.75 27.20
C GLN A 74 -14.63 26.08 27.32
N SER A 75 -14.70 26.98 26.33
CA SER A 75 -13.98 28.28 26.35
C SER A 75 -14.56 29.30 27.33
N ILE A 76 -14.60 28.94 28.62
CA ILE A 76 -14.90 29.80 29.78
C ILE A 76 -16.10 30.68 29.48
N SER A 77 -17.27 30.03 29.32
CA SER A 77 -18.50 30.67 28.88
C SER A 77 -18.93 31.75 29.87
N SER A 78 -18.59 32.99 29.52
CA SER A 78 -19.28 34.16 30.01
C SER A 78 -19.24 35.22 28.92
N LYS A 79 -20.31 35.28 28.12
CA LYS A 79 -20.57 36.31 27.10
C LYS A 79 -20.50 37.76 27.63
N ASN A 80 -20.31 37.97 28.94
CA ASN A 80 -20.09 39.29 29.59
C ASN A 80 -19.08 39.26 30.77
N GLY A 81 -18.30 38.18 30.95
CA GLY A 81 -17.49 37.97 32.16
C GLY A 81 -15.99 38.08 31.94
N ARG A 82 -15.29 38.86 32.78
CA ARG A 82 -13.83 38.84 32.85
C ARG A 82 -13.34 37.47 33.32
N VAL A 83 -12.51 36.82 32.51
CA VAL A 83 -11.85 35.55 32.90
C VAL A 83 -10.97 35.77 34.13
N VAL A 84 -11.23 35.00 35.18
CA VAL A 84 -10.45 35.00 36.43
C VAL A 84 -9.27 34.06 36.27
N LEU A 85 -8.07 34.62 36.11
CA LEU A 85 -6.81 33.86 35.98
C LEU A 85 -6.23 33.41 37.33
N GLY A 86 -6.81 33.84 38.45
CA GLY A 86 -6.39 33.46 39.79
C GLY A 86 -6.83 34.46 40.86
N ARG A 87 -6.61 34.11 42.14
CA ARG A 87 -6.98 34.93 43.32
C ARG A 87 -5.73 35.26 44.16
N PRO A 88 -5.00 36.35 43.86
CA PRO A 88 -3.73 36.66 44.52
C PRO A 88 -3.84 36.90 46.03
N GLY A 89 -4.98 37.39 46.53
CA GLY A 89 -5.21 37.57 47.96
C GLY A 89 -5.22 36.23 48.70
N VAL A 90 -6.05 35.29 48.21
CA VAL A 90 -6.23 33.96 48.80
C VAL A 90 -4.97 33.11 48.69
N SER A 91 -4.26 33.14 47.55
CA SER A 91 -3.01 32.37 47.42
C SER A 91 -1.86 32.95 48.25
N LYS A 92 -1.83 34.27 48.49
CA LYS A 92 -0.91 34.88 49.46
C LYS A 92 -1.27 34.49 50.91
N SER A 93 -2.53 34.56 51.31
CA SER A 93 -2.92 34.21 52.69
C SER A 93 -2.68 32.72 52.97
N ALA A 94 -3.04 31.82 52.05
CA ALA A 94 -2.75 30.40 52.16
C ALA A 94 -1.23 30.12 52.24
N GLY A 95 -0.42 30.82 51.44
CA GLY A 95 1.04 30.72 51.51
C GLY A 95 1.65 31.28 52.80
N GLU A 96 1.08 32.34 53.40
CA GLU A 96 1.48 32.85 54.72
C GLU A 96 1.07 31.88 55.84
N GLU A 97 -0.13 31.27 55.74
CA GLU A 97 -0.58 30.25 56.69
C GLU A 97 0.27 28.99 56.62
N ALA A 98 0.64 28.52 55.42
CA ALA A 98 1.56 27.39 55.26
C ALA A 98 2.91 27.67 55.94
N ARG A 99 3.50 28.87 55.74
CA ARG A 99 4.73 29.29 56.44
C ARG A 99 4.56 29.37 57.96
N ARG A 100 3.40 29.83 58.45
CA ARG A 100 3.07 29.84 59.88
C ARG A 100 2.87 28.44 60.46
N ARG A 101 2.44 27.46 59.65
CA ARG A 101 2.23 26.07 60.08
C ARG A 101 3.53 25.26 60.06
N MET A 102 4.41 25.48 59.08
CA MET A 102 5.68 24.75 58.92
C MET A 102 6.85 25.51 59.55
N LEU A 103 7.23 26.64 58.95
CA LEU A 103 8.49 27.33 59.20
C LEU A 103 8.53 28.05 60.55
N LEU A 104 7.41 28.60 61.03
CA LEU A 104 7.37 29.28 62.34
C LEU A 104 7.60 28.30 63.51
N PRO A 105 6.97 27.11 63.56
CA PRO A 105 7.34 26.07 64.51
C PRO A 105 8.80 25.60 64.40
N GLU A 106 9.38 25.51 63.20
CA GLU A 106 10.80 25.20 63.01
C GLU A 106 11.70 26.28 63.62
N MET A 107 11.40 27.57 63.38
CA MET A 107 12.13 28.69 64.00
C MET A 107 12.08 28.62 65.53
N GLN A 108 10.90 28.35 66.10
CA GLN A 108 10.72 28.19 67.55
C GLN A 108 11.44 26.96 68.12
N ARG A 109 11.56 25.89 67.32
CA ARG A 109 12.20 24.61 67.72
C ARG A 109 13.68 24.52 67.35
N ARG A 110 14.29 25.56 66.76
CA ARG A 110 15.67 25.52 66.23
C ARG A 110 16.73 24.97 67.21
N ASN A 111 16.54 25.19 68.51
CA ASN A 111 17.46 24.74 69.56
C ASN A 111 16.88 23.58 70.40
N ARG A 112 15.81 22.91 69.95
CA ARG A 112 15.16 21.80 70.65
C ARG A 112 15.75 20.47 70.19
N VAL A 113 16.45 19.79 71.09
CA VAL A 113 16.95 18.43 70.86
C VAL A 113 15.87 17.42 71.29
N GLY A 114 15.61 16.42 70.44
CA GLY A 114 14.64 15.36 70.70
C GLY A 114 13.17 15.71 70.45
N GLY A 115 12.38 14.69 70.16
CA GLY A 115 10.94 14.76 69.89
C GLY A 115 10.26 13.41 70.13
N ILE A 116 8.92 13.41 70.16
CA ILE A 116 8.14 12.17 70.24
C ILE A 116 8.25 11.47 68.88
N VAL A 117 8.97 10.35 68.83
CA VAL A 117 8.98 9.44 67.68
C VAL A 117 7.74 8.56 67.78
N ASP A 118 6.67 8.97 67.11
CA ASP A 118 5.39 8.27 67.22
C ASP A 118 5.37 6.99 66.37
N ARG A 119 5.71 5.87 67.03
CA ARG A 119 5.70 4.52 66.44
C ARG A 119 4.29 3.89 66.38
N ARG A 120 3.21 4.64 66.62
CA ARG A 120 1.84 4.13 66.40
C ARG A 120 1.64 3.93 64.89
N ILE A 121 1.05 2.79 64.51
CA ILE A 121 0.90 2.36 63.11
C ILE A 121 0.25 3.49 62.29
N GLY A 122 0.88 3.88 61.17
CA GLY A 122 0.40 4.95 60.29
C GLY A 122 0.39 6.35 60.89
N GLU A 123 1.02 6.61 62.06
CA GLU A 123 1.06 7.98 62.61
C GLU A 123 1.95 8.93 61.80
N SER A 124 3.00 8.41 61.16
CA SER A 124 3.98 9.19 60.39
C SER A 124 3.92 8.94 58.87
N ASP A 125 3.14 7.98 58.39
CA ASP A 125 3.03 7.63 56.97
C ASP A 125 1.88 8.41 56.30
N PRO A 126 2.14 9.29 55.31
CA PRO A 126 1.09 10.09 54.67
C PRO A 126 0.15 9.29 53.74
N SER A 127 0.54 8.07 53.35
CA SER A 127 -0.19 7.21 52.41
C SER A 127 -1.39 6.48 53.01
N MET A 128 -1.49 6.39 54.34
CA MET A 128 -2.56 5.67 55.04
C MET A 128 -3.67 6.63 55.45
N THR A 129 -4.91 6.37 55.00
CA THR A 129 -6.06 7.20 55.39
C THR A 129 -6.37 7.06 56.89
N PRO A 130 -7.09 8.02 57.51
CA PRO A 130 -7.46 7.94 58.93
C PRO A 130 -8.26 6.68 59.29
N GLU A 131 -9.05 6.16 58.33
CA GLU A 131 -9.87 4.96 58.49
C GLU A 131 -9.04 3.68 58.39
N GLU A 132 -8.17 3.55 57.39
CA GLU A 132 -7.23 2.42 57.28
C GLU A 132 -6.27 2.37 58.47
N ARG A 133 -5.80 3.53 58.93
CA ARG A 133 -4.96 3.67 60.12
C ARG A 133 -5.68 3.24 61.40
N ALA A 134 -6.99 3.49 61.52
CA ALA A 134 -7.80 2.96 62.62
C ALA A 134 -8.02 1.44 62.48
N LEU A 135 -8.29 0.95 61.27
CA LEU A 135 -8.45 -0.48 60.96
C LEU A 135 -7.17 -1.29 61.25
N GLN A 136 -6.00 -0.80 60.85
CA GLN A 136 -4.73 -1.50 61.05
C GLN A 136 -4.31 -1.49 62.53
N ARG A 137 -4.67 -0.45 63.29
CA ARG A 137 -4.55 -0.43 64.76
C ARG A 137 -5.48 -1.46 65.40
N PHE A 138 -6.74 -1.50 65.01
CA PHE A 138 -7.74 -2.46 65.49
C PHE A 138 -7.36 -3.91 65.14
N ALA A 139 -6.80 -4.16 63.96
CA ALA A 139 -6.29 -5.46 63.56
C ALA A 139 -5.11 -5.92 64.44
N ARG A 140 -4.12 -5.05 64.69
CA ARG A 140 -2.99 -5.39 65.58
C ARG A 140 -3.40 -5.48 67.05
N GLU A 141 -4.44 -4.77 67.47
CA GLU A 141 -5.05 -4.90 68.79
C GLU A 141 -5.78 -6.25 68.96
N LYS A 142 -6.54 -6.70 67.95
CA LYS A 142 -7.13 -8.05 67.96
C LYS A 142 -6.09 -9.17 67.94
N GLN A 143 -5.00 -9.03 67.20
CA GLN A 143 -3.89 -10.01 67.21
C GLN A 143 -3.24 -10.15 68.59
N LYS A 144 -3.15 -9.06 69.38
CA LYS A 144 -2.66 -9.10 70.77
C LYS A 144 -3.65 -9.67 71.80
N ARG A 145 -4.87 -10.04 71.40
CA ARG A 145 -5.86 -10.72 72.26
C ARG A 145 -5.89 -12.25 72.12
N LYS A 146 -4.73 -12.86 71.82
CA LYS A 146 -4.45 -14.28 72.11
C LYS A 146 -3.22 -14.35 73.00
N GLY A 147 -3.42 -14.79 74.25
CA GLY A 147 -2.40 -14.79 75.30
C GLY A 147 -3.03 -15.07 76.67
N ASN A 148 -3.74 -16.19 76.81
CA ASN A 148 -4.10 -16.71 78.12
C ASN A 148 -2.85 -17.33 78.77
N VAL A 149 -2.65 -17.10 80.07
CA VAL A 149 -1.47 -17.58 80.83
C VAL A 149 -1.87 -18.71 81.80
N PHE A 150 -3.06 -19.29 81.63
CA PHE A 150 -3.59 -20.38 82.45
C PHE A 150 -4.38 -21.36 81.59
N ASP A 151 -3.64 -22.28 80.98
CA ASP A 151 -4.02 -23.69 80.82
C ASP A 151 -2.69 -24.49 80.84
N LEU A 152 -2.57 -25.43 81.78
CA LEU A 152 -1.37 -26.23 82.06
C LEU A 152 -1.83 -27.62 82.54
N GLU A 153 -2.11 -28.50 81.59
CA GLU A 153 -2.43 -29.94 81.64
C GLU A 153 -2.66 -30.31 80.15
N ASP A 154 -2.16 -31.37 79.52
CA ASP A 154 -1.08 -32.33 79.80
C ASP A 154 -0.45 -32.64 78.40
N ALA A 155 0.87 -32.71 78.25
CA ALA A 155 1.71 -33.92 78.32
C ALA A 155 1.43 -35.00 77.24
N GLU A 156 2.46 -35.20 76.40
CA GLU A 156 2.85 -36.45 75.68
C GLU A 156 2.13 -36.91 74.38
N GLU A 157 3.00 -37.14 73.38
CA GLU A 157 3.00 -38.11 72.27
C GLU A 157 1.90 -38.21 71.20
N GLU A 158 2.39 -38.40 69.95
CA GLU A 158 1.78 -39.08 68.79
C GLU A 158 0.42 -38.54 68.24
N GLU A 159 0.10 -38.60 66.96
CA GLU A 159 0.81 -38.99 65.73
C GLU A 159 0.17 -38.24 64.54
N GLU A 160 0.70 -38.46 63.34
CA GLU A 160 0.07 -38.28 62.01
C GLU A 160 -1.30 -37.56 61.89
N LEU A 161 -1.39 -36.59 60.96
CA LEU A 161 -2.03 -36.93 59.68
C LEU A 161 -1.90 -35.86 58.60
N LEU A 162 -1.70 -36.35 57.39
CA LEU A 162 -1.45 -35.59 56.19
C LEU A 162 -2.75 -35.59 55.32
N THR A 163 -3.51 -34.48 55.15
CA THR A 163 -4.91 -34.43 54.58
C THR A 163 -5.43 -33.42 53.46
N HIS A 164 -4.66 -32.90 52.48
CA HIS A 164 -5.12 -32.05 51.31
C HIS A 164 -5.87 -32.80 50.19
N GLY A 165 -7.03 -32.33 49.72
CA GLY A 165 -8.00 -33.18 49.02
C GLY A 165 -8.55 -34.30 49.92
N GLY A 166 -8.08 -34.38 51.16
CA GLY A 166 -8.06 -35.56 52.01
C GLY A 166 -6.67 -36.20 52.26
N ARG A 167 -5.58 -35.82 51.55
CA ARG A 167 -4.16 -36.27 51.72
C ARG A 167 -3.05 -35.17 51.48
N THR A 168 -2.35 -34.64 52.52
CA THR A 168 -1.42 -33.44 52.48
C THR A 168 0.06 -33.83 52.29
N LEU A 169 0.89 -32.81 52.01
CA LEU A 169 2.10 -32.38 52.74
C LEU A 169 2.04 -30.82 52.71
N GLU A 170 2.42 -30.05 53.74
CA GLU A 170 3.79 -29.74 54.21
C GLU A 170 4.71 -29.18 53.11
N PHE A 171 5.38 -28.05 53.39
CA PHE A 171 6.73 -27.64 52.94
C PHE A 171 6.91 -26.12 53.14
N GLY A 172 8.02 -25.71 53.73
CA GLY A 172 8.21 -24.31 54.14
C GLY A 172 9.61 -23.90 54.61
N ASN A 173 10.66 -24.56 54.11
CA ASN A 173 12.04 -24.05 54.20
C ASN A 173 12.99 -24.80 53.24
N GLY A 174 13.64 -24.08 52.33
CA GLY A 174 14.92 -24.47 51.74
C GLY A 174 14.92 -25.37 50.48
N GLN A 175 15.64 -24.89 49.47
CA GLN A 175 16.28 -25.63 48.35
C GLN A 175 15.41 -26.12 47.17
N THR A 176 15.40 -25.26 46.15
CA THR A 176 15.69 -25.57 44.73
C THR A 176 14.86 -26.64 44.00
N ALA A 177 13.95 -26.15 43.16
CA ALA A 177 13.86 -26.60 41.77
C ALA A 177 13.92 -25.36 40.87
N LYS A 178 14.73 -25.40 39.82
CA LYS A 178 14.76 -24.36 38.78
C LYS A 178 13.54 -24.53 37.89
N ASP A 179 13.01 -23.43 37.38
CA ASP A 179 12.28 -23.43 36.12
C ASP A 179 12.70 -22.16 35.36
N ASP A 180 13.37 -22.36 34.22
CA ASP A 180 14.33 -21.40 33.66
C ASP A 180 13.66 -20.42 32.68
N PHE A 181 12.97 -19.38 33.17
CA PHE A 181 12.45 -18.32 32.28
C PHE A 181 12.22 -16.92 32.88
N ASP A 182 13.11 -16.42 33.76
CA ASP A 182 13.21 -14.97 34.00
C ASP A 182 14.57 -14.53 34.59
N GLU A 183 15.61 -14.39 33.75
CA GLU A 183 16.77 -13.54 34.07
C GLU A 183 17.32 -12.91 32.78
N GLY A 184 16.84 -11.69 32.48
CA GLY A 184 17.19 -10.90 31.30
C GLY A 184 17.22 -9.41 31.64
N GLU A 185 18.42 -8.88 31.83
CA GLU A 185 18.70 -7.56 32.42
C GLU A 185 18.33 -6.36 31.52
N SER A 186 18.09 -5.21 32.17
CA SER A 186 17.92 -3.86 31.62
C SER A 186 16.58 -3.55 30.89
N GLY A 187 15.90 -2.43 31.12
CA GLY A 187 16.20 -1.32 32.03
C GLY A 187 16.19 0.07 31.37
N LEU A 188 15.15 0.42 30.60
CA LEU A 188 14.95 1.79 30.11
C LEU A 188 13.46 2.03 29.74
N SER A 189 12.73 2.77 30.58
CA SER A 189 11.45 3.39 30.22
C SER A 189 11.16 4.58 31.13
N ASP A 190 11.68 5.76 30.75
CA ASP A 190 11.24 7.05 31.29
C ASP A 190 10.19 7.66 30.34
N GLY A 191 8.99 7.88 30.87
CA GLY A 191 7.81 8.23 30.09
C GLY A 191 6.63 8.49 31.03
N PRO A 192 6.42 9.75 31.49
CA PRO A 192 5.75 9.97 32.77
C PRO A 192 4.22 9.93 32.70
N GLU A 193 3.60 9.07 33.52
CA GLU A 193 2.21 9.25 33.93
C GLU A 193 2.09 10.47 34.86
N SER A 194 1.26 11.43 34.46
CA SER A 194 0.85 12.55 35.28
C SER A 194 -0.51 12.26 35.92
N ASP A 195 -0.52 11.79 37.17
CA ASP A 195 -1.77 11.60 37.92
C ASP A 195 -2.05 12.83 38.80
N GLU A 196 -3.05 13.64 38.41
CA GLU A 196 -3.58 14.72 39.26
C GLU A 196 -4.77 14.21 40.10
N GLU A 197 -4.69 14.45 41.41
CA GLU A 197 -5.70 14.01 42.38
C GLU A 197 -7.13 14.51 42.11
N ALA A 198 -8.07 13.55 42.12
CA ALA A 198 -9.28 13.58 42.94
C ALA A 198 -10.08 14.91 43.07
N GLY A 199 -10.68 15.37 41.97
CA GLY A 199 -11.76 16.38 42.00
C GLY A 199 -13.16 15.76 41.94
N GLY A 200 -13.79 15.47 43.09
CA GLY A 200 -15.08 14.76 43.13
C GLY A 200 -16.25 15.48 42.43
N ILE A 201 -16.85 14.84 41.42
CA ILE A 201 -18.09 15.29 40.77
C ILE A 201 -19.22 14.28 41.01
N LEU A 202 -20.32 14.79 41.56
CA LEU A 202 -21.50 14.03 41.98
C LEU A 202 -22.17 13.30 40.80
N ARG A 203 -22.40 11.99 40.97
CA ARG A 203 -23.21 11.17 40.05
C ARG A 203 -24.59 11.80 39.85
N LYS A 204 -24.85 12.31 38.64
CA LYS A 204 -26.16 12.86 38.29
C LYS A 204 -27.10 11.71 37.91
N ARG A 205 -28.06 11.40 38.79
CA ARG A 205 -29.13 10.42 38.56
C ARG A 205 -29.85 10.74 37.23
N LYS A 206 -29.89 9.80 36.29
CA LYS A 206 -30.85 9.84 35.17
C LYS A 206 -32.21 9.40 35.74
N ARG A 207 -33.19 10.31 35.71
CA ARG A 207 -34.59 9.99 36.00
C ARG A 207 -35.15 9.29 34.76
N GLY A 208 -35.96 8.25 34.96
CA GLY A 208 -36.72 7.65 33.86
C GLY A 208 -37.76 8.63 33.34
N ASP A 209 -38.07 8.47 32.06
CA ASP A 209 -39.34 8.86 31.45
C ASP A 209 -39.68 7.74 30.46
N GLU A 210 -40.90 7.23 30.54
CA GLU A 210 -41.35 6.00 29.90
C GLU A 210 -42.78 6.25 29.40
N SER A 211 -42.92 6.43 28.08
CA SER A 211 -44.21 6.47 27.38
C SER A 211 -44.01 6.13 25.91
N ASP A 212 -44.65 5.06 25.46
CA ASP A 212 -44.63 4.52 24.10
C ASP A 212 -45.01 5.51 22.99
N ALA A 213 -44.44 5.29 21.79
CA ALA A 213 -45.24 4.86 20.62
C ALA A 213 -44.35 4.48 19.41
N GLU A 214 -44.32 3.16 19.12
CA GLU A 214 -44.33 2.51 17.80
C GLU A 214 -43.60 3.11 16.56
N GLN A 215 -42.61 2.31 16.10
CA GLN A 215 -42.59 1.63 14.78
C GLN A 215 -42.02 2.33 13.52
N GLY A 216 -40.87 1.79 13.07
CA GLY A 216 -40.64 1.47 11.65
C GLY A 216 -39.43 2.11 10.94
N GLY A 217 -38.58 1.27 10.33
CA GLY A 217 -37.87 1.59 9.07
C GLY A 217 -36.42 2.09 9.14
N SER A 218 -35.50 1.22 8.70
CA SER A 218 -34.33 1.47 7.83
C SER A 218 -33.47 2.75 7.96
N GLU A 219 -32.15 2.50 8.06
CA GLU A 219 -31.03 3.28 7.50
C GLU A 219 -30.84 4.75 7.93
N GLU A 220 -29.81 4.98 8.77
CA GLU A 220 -28.88 6.11 8.58
C GLU A 220 -27.55 5.82 9.31
N ASN A 221 -26.46 5.68 8.55
CA ASN A 221 -25.09 5.67 9.09
C ASN A 221 -24.70 7.11 9.42
N GLU A 222 -25.16 7.64 10.55
CA GLU A 222 -24.60 8.89 11.09
C GLU A 222 -23.23 8.62 11.72
N GLU A 223 -22.19 9.23 11.13
CA GLU A 223 -20.80 9.21 11.58
C GLU A 223 -20.64 9.98 12.91
N HIS A 224 -21.12 9.39 14.01
CA HIS A 224 -20.72 9.79 15.35
C HIS A 224 -19.23 9.46 15.54
N PRO A 225 -18.41 10.37 16.10
CA PRO A 225 -16.99 10.13 16.30
C PRO A 225 -16.81 8.89 17.18
N GLU A 226 -16.04 7.91 16.68
CA GLU A 226 -15.87 6.62 17.34
C GLU A 226 -15.52 6.79 18.81
N ARG A 227 -16.33 6.19 19.69
CA ARG A 227 -16.05 6.22 21.12
C ARG A 227 -14.79 5.40 21.35
N LYS A 228 -13.68 6.06 21.71
CA LYS A 228 -12.42 5.41 22.13
C LYS A 228 -12.75 4.21 23.03
N LYS A 229 -12.36 3.01 22.59
CA LYS A 229 -12.68 1.75 23.26
C LYS A 229 -12.32 1.86 24.74
N SER A 230 -13.22 1.45 25.62
CA SER A 230 -12.96 1.51 27.06
C SER A 230 -11.82 0.56 27.44
N LYS A 231 -11.07 0.84 28.52
CA LYS A 231 -10.06 -0.10 29.03
C LYS A 231 -10.67 -1.50 29.29
N ALA A 232 -11.97 -1.58 29.61
CA ALA A 232 -12.68 -2.85 29.75
C ALA A 232 -12.96 -3.56 28.41
N GLU A 233 -13.23 -2.82 27.32
CA GLU A 233 -13.31 -3.38 25.96
C GLU A 233 -11.94 -3.88 25.48
N VAL A 234 -10.89 -3.05 25.62
CA VAL A 234 -9.51 -3.42 25.26
C VAL A 234 -9.02 -4.62 26.07
N MET A 235 -9.24 -4.63 27.39
CA MET A 235 -8.88 -5.79 28.21
C MET A 235 -9.71 -7.03 27.87
N LYS A 236 -10.97 -6.89 27.43
CA LYS A 236 -11.75 -8.04 26.92
C LYS A 236 -11.19 -8.56 25.60
N GLU A 237 -10.81 -7.69 24.67
CA GLU A 237 -10.16 -8.06 23.41
C GLU A 237 -8.81 -8.76 23.67
N VAL A 238 -7.98 -8.22 24.56
CA VAL A 238 -6.70 -8.83 24.97
C VAL A 238 -6.91 -10.16 25.70
N ILE A 239 -7.88 -10.26 26.62
CA ILE A 239 -8.21 -11.51 27.32
C ILE A 239 -8.80 -12.55 26.34
N ALA A 240 -9.60 -12.13 25.35
CA ALA A 240 -10.13 -13.02 24.32
C ALA A 240 -8.99 -13.55 23.42
N LYS A 241 -8.14 -12.65 22.89
CA LYS A 241 -6.97 -13.03 22.07
C LYS A 241 -6.00 -13.93 22.84
N SER A 242 -5.62 -13.57 24.07
CA SER A 242 -4.72 -14.40 24.88
C SER A 242 -5.32 -15.75 25.30
N LYS A 243 -6.65 -15.84 25.49
CA LYS A 243 -7.33 -17.13 25.68
C LYS A 243 -7.36 -17.97 24.41
N LEU A 244 -7.59 -17.34 23.25
CA LEU A 244 -7.59 -17.99 21.94
C LEU A 244 -6.19 -18.55 21.63
N TYR A 245 -5.13 -17.73 21.69
CA TYR A 245 -3.74 -18.17 21.57
C TYR A 245 -3.27 -19.13 22.68
N LYS A 246 -4.00 -19.26 23.80
CA LYS A 246 -3.74 -20.32 24.80
C LYS A 246 -4.46 -21.61 24.43
N TYR A 247 -5.68 -21.52 23.93
CA TYR A 247 -6.46 -22.65 23.45
C TYR A 247 -5.82 -23.29 22.21
N GLU A 248 -5.38 -22.51 21.23
CA GLU A 248 -4.65 -23.02 20.05
C GLU A 248 -3.36 -23.76 20.43
N ARG A 249 -2.58 -23.23 21.38
CA ARG A 249 -1.38 -23.92 21.90
C ARG A 249 -1.72 -25.18 22.71
N GLN A 250 -2.87 -25.21 23.38
CA GLN A 250 -3.33 -26.42 24.06
C GLN A 250 -3.83 -27.46 23.05
N GLN A 251 -4.59 -27.05 22.04
CA GLN A 251 -5.11 -27.91 20.99
C GLN A 251 -3.96 -28.51 20.16
N ALA A 252 -2.98 -27.71 19.72
CA ALA A 252 -1.80 -28.22 19.02
C ALA A 252 -1.04 -29.27 19.85
N LYS A 253 -0.94 -29.07 21.18
CA LYS A 253 -0.35 -30.05 22.08
C LYS A 253 -1.21 -31.31 22.24
N GLU A 254 -2.53 -31.16 22.35
CA GLU A 254 -3.47 -32.29 22.40
C GLU A 254 -3.46 -33.08 21.09
N ASP A 255 -3.34 -32.43 19.94
CA ASP A 255 -3.19 -33.06 18.62
C ASP A 255 -1.84 -33.81 18.51
N ASP A 256 -0.73 -33.21 18.97
CA ASP A 256 0.57 -33.88 19.08
C ASP A 256 0.54 -35.11 20.01
N ASP A 257 -0.08 -34.99 21.18
CA ASP A 257 -0.17 -36.08 22.17
C ASP A 257 -1.15 -37.17 21.72
N ASN A 258 -2.25 -36.82 21.05
CA ASN A 258 -3.14 -37.76 20.36
C ASN A 258 -2.41 -38.52 19.23
N LEU A 259 -1.53 -37.85 18.48
CA LEU A 259 -0.71 -38.47 17.45
C LEU A 259 0.32 -39.45 18.07
N ARG A 260 0.95 -39.07 19.19
CA ARG A 260 1.80 -40.00 19.97
C ARG A 260 1.03 -41.22 20.44
N GLU A 261 -0.16 -41.05 21.04
CA GLU A 261 -0.98 -42.17 21.49
C GLU A 261 -1.41 -43.07 20.34
N GLN A 262 -1.73 -42.52 19.15
CA GLN A 262 -2.04 -43.32 17.96
C GLN A 262 -0.83 -44.12 17.45
N LEU A 263 0.36 -43.52 17.46
CA LEU A 263 1.60 -44.21 17.09
C LEU A 263 1.98 -45.31 18.09
N ASP A 264 1.84 -45.06 19.40
CA ASP A 264 2.06 -46.05 20.45
C ASP A 264 1.00 -47.17 20.45
N GLN A 265 -0.25 -46.87 20.06
CA GLN A 265 -1.30 -47.87 19.82
C GLN A 265 -1.04 -48.72 18.56
N GLY A 266 -0.43 -48.14 17.52
CA GLY A 266 0.01 -48.86 16.32
C GLY A 266 1.29 -49.69 16.52
N LEU A 267 2.13 -49.34 17.50
CA LEU A 267 3.38 -50.03 17.81
C LEU A 267 3.23 -51.52 18.18
N PRO A 268 2.25 -51.97 19.00
CA PRO A 268 2.00 -53.39 19.23
C PRO A 268 1.51 -54.12 17.97
N ASP A 269 0.74 -53.47 17.09
CA ASP A 269 0.30 -54.06 15.83
C ASP A 269 1.47 -54.21 14.84
N ILE A 270 2.37 -53.22 14.75
CA ILE A 270 3.63 -53.31 13.99
C ILE A 270 4.52 -54.44 14.56
N LEU A 271 4.64 -54.54 15.89
CA LEU A 271 5.36 -55.64 16.54
C LEU A 271 4.67 -57.00 16.32
N ALA A 272 3.34 -57.03 16.19
CA ALA A 272 2.58 -58.22 15.87
C ALA A 272 2.72 -58.62 14.40
N GLU A 273 2.77 -57.69 13.43
CA GLU A 273 3.11 -58.02 12.04
C GLU A 273 4.56 -58.49 11.89
N LEU A 274 5.48 -57.86 12.62
CA LEU A 274 6.91 -58.22 12.60
C LEU A 274 7.20 -59.59 13.24
N ARG A 275 6.44 -59.99 14.28
CA ARG A 275 6.59 -61.30 14.96
C ARG A 275 5.53 -62.35 14.54
N GLY A 276 4.50 -61.96 13.81
CA GLY A 276 3.27 -62.73 13.57
C GLY A 276 3.27 -63.65 12.36
N LYS A 277 4.41 -63.93 11.73
CA LYS A 277 4.52 -64.98 10.69
C LYS A 277 4.54 -66.41 11.25
N ILE A 278 3.85 -66.68 12.37
CA ILE A 278 3.42 -68.02 12.79
C ILE A 278 1.96 -67.98 13.30
N SER A 279 1.04 -68.47 12.46
CA SER A 279 -0.23 -69.14 12.76
C SER A 279 -1.17 -68.61 13.87
N GLN A 280 -2.30 -68.02 13.47
CA GLN A 280 -3.70 -68.50 13.68
C GLN A 280 -4.71 -67.40 13.30
N ARG A 281 -5.93 -67.78 12.90
CA ARG A 281 -6.96 -66.86 12.35
C ARG A 281 -8.19 -66.76 13.27
N PRO A 282 -8.57 -65.58 13.79
CA PRO A 282 -9.82 -65.41 14.53
C PRO A 282 -11.06 -65.13 13.63
N PRO A 283 -12.29 -65.26 14.17
CA PRO A 283 -13.54 -65.25 13.39
C PRO A 283 -14.20 -63.86 13.26
N PRO A 284 -15.20 -63.69 12.36
CA PRO A 284 -15.95 -62.43 12.24
C PRO A 284 -16.93 -62.21 13.41
N THR A 285 -16.99 -60.99 13.92
CA THR A 285 -18.01 -60.52 14.87
C THR A 285 -19.29 -60.05 14.17
N PRO A 286 -20.47 -60.12 14.84
CA PRO A 286 -21.77 -59.98 14.20
C PRO A 286 -22.27 -58.53 14.07
N ALA A 287 -23.17 -58.30 13.12
CA ALA A 287 -23.82 -57.01 12.89
C ALA A 287 -24.92 -56.68 13.93
N ALA A 288 -25.10 -55.38 14.17
CA ALA A 288 -26.18 -54.76 14.94
C ALA A 288 -26.68 -53.50 14.17
N PRO A 289 -27.91 -53.01 14.44
CA PRO A 289 -28.91 -52.93 13.37
C PRO A 289 -29.14 -51.55 12.73
N GLU A 290 -29.74 -51.59 11.54
CA GLU A 290 -30.23 -50.40 10.81
C GLU A 290 -31.40 -49.71 11.54
N VAL A 291 -31.47 -48.39 11.41
CA VAL A 291 -32.73 -47.63 11.57
C VAL A 291 -33.04 -46.93 10.24
N HIS A 292 -34.17 -47.30 9.64
CA HIS A 292 -34.68 -46.74 8.40
C HIS A 292 -34.97 -45.23 8.49
N ASN A 293 -34.59 -44.47 7.45
CA ASN A 293 -35.55 -43.87 6.50
C ASN A 293 -34.88 -42.89 5.51
N ARG A 294 -34.90 -43.22 4.21
CA ARG A 294 -35.53 -42.39 3.15
C ARG A 294 -35.41 -43.01 1.75
N GLU A 295 -36.54 -42.99 1.07
CA GLU A 295 -36.79 -42.90 -0.39
C GLU A 295 -36.02 -43.79 -1.38
N ILE A 296 -36.79 -44.53 -2.18
CA ILE A 296 -36.32 -45.58 -3.08
C ILE A 296 -35.94 -44.98 -4.44
N ILE A 297 -34.67 -44.64 -4.60
CA ILE A 297 -33.99 -44.66 -5.91
C ILE A 297 -33.03 -45.83 -5.85
N MET A 298 -33.18 -46.81 -6.76
CA MET A 298 -32.35 -48.02 -6.72
C MET A 298 -30.96 -47.73 -7.27
N ASN A 299 -29.98 -47.55 -6.37
CA ASN A 299 -28.56 -47.51 -6.72
C ASN A 299 -28.19 -48.79 -7.52
N PRO A 300 -27.43 -48.68 -8.63
CA PRO A 300 -27.11 -49.82 -9.49
C PRO A 300 -26.33 -50.91 -8.74
N GLU A 301 -25.48 -50.53 -7.78
CA GLU A 301 -24.78 -51.46 -6.88
C GLU A 301 -25.75 -52.29 -6.03
N ARG A 302 -26.84 -51.68 -5.54
CA ARG A 302 -27.86 -52.37 -4.73
C ARG A 302 -28.67 -53.35 -5.58
N ALA A 303 -28.91 -53.03 -6.86
CA ALA A 303 -29.51 -53.96 -7.81
C ALA A 303 -28.56 -55.12 -8.20
N ALA A 304 -27.26 -54.86 -8.36
CA ALA A 304 -26.26 -55.89 -8.61
C ALA A 304 -26.10 -56.87 -7.43
N MET A 305 -26.14 -56.34 -6.20
CA MET A 305 -26.15 -57.15 -4.97
C MET A 305 -27.45 -57.95 -4.81
N LEU A 306 -28.61 -57.41 -5.20
CA LEU A 306 -29.89 -58.13 -5.19
C LEU A 306 -29.90 -59.32 -6.18
N ASN A 307 -29.13 -59.22 -7.26
CA ASN A 307 -28.92 -60.28 -8.26
C ASN A 307 -27.87 -61.33 -7.84
N GLY A 308 -27.43 -61.34 -6.57
CA GLY A 308 -26.59 -62.40 -6.00
C GLY A 308 -25.10 -62.31 -6.29
N ALA A 309 -24.61 -61.21 -6.88
CA ALA A 309 -23.17 -60.96 -6.99
C ALA A 309 -22.59 -60.61 -5.61
N SER A 310 -21.38 -61.09 -5.30
CA SER A 310 -20.72 -60.73 -4.04
C SER A 310 -20.21 -59.29 -4.09
N ARG A 311 -20.17 -58.62 -2.93
CA ARG A 311 -19.71 -57.22 -2.81
C ARG A 311 -18.35 -56.98 -3.48
N LYS A 312 -17.42 -57.93 -3.34
CA LYS A 312 -16.08 -57.90 -3.95
C LYS A 312 -16.09 -58.00 -5.49
N GLU A 313 -17.11 -58.60 -6.09
CA GLU A 313 -17.28 -58.65 -7.55
C GLU A 313 -17.93 -57.36 -8.08
N VAL A 314 -18.78 -56.71 -7.29
CA VAL A 314 -19.32 -55.38 -7.61
C VAL A 314 -18.21 -54.33 -7.54
N GLU A 315 -17.43 -54.32 -6.45
CA GLU A 315 -16.25 -53.44 -6.29
C GLU A 315 -15.22 -53.67 -7.41
N LYS A 316 -14.89 -54.93 -7.75
CA LYS A 316 -14.00 -55.23 -8.90
C LYS A 316 -14.54 -54.75 -10.24
N ARG A 317 -15.85 -54.90 -10.50
CA ARG A 317 -16.46 -54.40 -11.74
C ARG A 317 -16.47 -52.88 -11.80
N TYR A 318 -16.65 -52.21 -10.66
CA TYR A 318 -16.51 -50.77 -10.55
C TYR A 318 -15.08 -50.32 -10.84
N ASP A 319 -14.07 -50.97 -10.25
CA ASP A 319 -12.65 -50.70 -10.53
C ASP A 319 -12.28 -50.99 -12.00
N GLU A 320 -12.78 -52.07 -12.58
CA GLU A 320 -12.61 -52.41 -14.00
C GLU A 320 -13.27 -51.35 -14.90
N GLN A 321 -14.46 -50.85 -14.56
CA GLN A 321 -15.14 -49.77 -15.29
C GLN A 321 -14.45 -48.42 -15.11
N LEU A 322 -13.94 -48.10 -13.92
CA LEU A 322 -13.17 -46.89 -13.66
C LEU A 322 -11.85 -46.91 -14.45
N ARG A 323 -11.20 -48.07 -14.52
CA ARG A 323 -9.97 -48.28 -15.32
C ARG A 323 -10.23 -48.25 -16.81
N GLN A 324 -11.37 -48.76 -17.28
CA GLN A 324 -11.83 -48.61 -18.67
C GLN A 324 -12.18 -47.15 -18.99
N MET A 325 -12.87 -46.44 -18.10
CA MET A 325 -13.18 -45.01 -18.25
C MET A 325 -11.92 -44.14 -18.25
N ALA A 326 -10.88 -44.50 -17.49
CA ALA A 326 -9.57 -43.87 -17.54
C ALA A 326 -8.83 -44.13 -18.86
N GLN A 327 -9.09 -45.26 -19.53
CA GLN A 327 -8.51 -45.66 -20.81
C GLN A 327 -9.28 -45.12 -22.04
N ASP A 328 -10.61 -44.96 -21.96
CA ASP A 328 -11.48 -44.34 -22.99
C ASP A 328 -11.89 -42.91 -22.57
N LYS A 329 -10.97 -42.15 -21.97
CA LYS A 329 -11.12 -40.70 -21.81
C LYS A 329 -11.01 -40.02 -23.18
N ARG A 330 -12.14 -39.94 -23.89
CA ARG A 330 -12.27 -39.08 -25.06
C ARG A 330 -12.20 -37.62 -24.64
N ALA A 331 -11.60 -36.77 -25.46
CA ALA A 331 -11.52 -35.34 -25.20
C ALA A 331 -12.92 -34.74 -25.03
N ALA A 332 -13.14 -34.02 -23.94
CA ALA A 332 -14.33 -33.20 -23.73
C ALA A 332 -14.14 -31.86 -24.47
N PRO A 333 -15.17 -31.32 -25.15
CA PRO A 333 -15.10 -29.97 -25.69
C PRO A 333 -14.85 -28.95 -24.58
N THR A 334 -13.79 -28.16 -24.72
CA THR A 334 -13.40 -27.12 -23.74
C THR A 334 -14.30 -25.89 -23.81
N GLU A 335 -14.78 -25.52 -25.00
CA GLU A 335 -15.63 -24.35 -25.21
C GLU A 335 -17.11 -24.67 -25.47
N ARG A 336 -17.99 -23.75 -25.05
CA ARG A 336 -19.40 -23.71 -25.46
C ARG A 336 -19.50 -23.43 -26.96
N THR A 337 -20.35 -24.15 -27.69
CA THR A 337 -20.67 -23.84 -29.09
C THR A 337 -21.30 -22.45 -29.23
N LYS A 338 -20.49 -21.45 -29.62
CA LYS A 338 -20.92 -20.08 -29.92
C LYS A 338 -21.82 -20.05 -31.17
N THR A 339 -22.87 -19.22 -31.14
CA THR A 339 -23.75 -18.97 -32.29
C THR A 339 -23.03 -18.16 -33.38
N GLU A 340 -23.50 -18.24 -34.63
CA GLU A 340 -22.93 -17.48 -35.75
C GLU A 340 -22.96 -15.96 -35.51
N GLU A 341 -24.01 -15.45 -34.87
CA GLU A 341 -24.08 -14.03 -34.48
C GLU A 341 -23.07 -13.64 -33.40
N GLU A 342 -22.80 -14.51 -32.41
CA GLU A 342 -21.80 -14.26 -31.38
C GLU A 342 -20.39 -14.25 -32.01
N LYS A 343 -20.08 -15.22 -32.86
CA LYS A 343 -18.80 -15.27 -33.61
C LYS A 343 -18.59 -14.01 -34.47
N ALA A 344 -19.60 -13.62 -35.24
CA ALA A 344 -19.54 -12.40 -36.06
C ALA A 344 -19.37 -11.12 -35.21
N LYS A 345 -19.92 -11.08 -33.97
CA LYS A 345 -19.72 -9.96 -33.03
C LYS A 345 -18.31 -9.96 -32.43
N GLU A 346 -17.77 -11.12 -32.06
CA GLU A 346 -16.39 -11.28 -31.57
C GLU A 346 -15.37 -10.90 -32.66
N GLU A 347 -15.53 -11.40 -33.89
CA GLU A 347 -14.71 -11.01 -35.05
C GLU A 347 -14.80 -9.50 -35.33
N ALA A 348 -15.99 -8.92 -35.29
CA ALA A 348 -16.18 -7.48 -35.49
C ALA A 348 -15.62 -6.61 -34.34
N ALA A 349 -15.56 -7.13 -33.11
CA ALA A 349 -14.89 -6.46 -31.99
C ALA A 349 -13.37 -6.50 -32.19
N ARG A 350 -12.82 -7.69 -32.43
CA ARG A 350 -11.39 -7.90 -32.69
C ARG A 350 -10.87 -7.08 -33.88
N LEU A 351 -11.62 -6.99 -34.97
CA LEU A 351 -11.24 -6.18 -36.13
C LEU A 351 -11.21 -4.67 -35.83
N LYS A 352 -12.06 -4.17 -34.93
CA LYS A 352 -12.01 -2.77 -34.46
C LYS A 352 -10.78 -2.55 -33.59
N GLU A 353 -10.55 -3.43 -32.63
CA GLU A 353 -9.42 -3.37 -31.71
C GLU A 353 -8.09 -3.38 -32.47
N LEU A 354 -7.91 -4.30 -33.43
CA LEU A 354 -6.73 -4.34 -34.30
C LEU A 354 -6.57 -3.05 -35.15
N GLU A 355 -7.66 -2.43 -35.61
CA GLU A 355 -7.60 -1.14 -36.32
C GLU A 355 -7.26 0.01 -35.35
N GLU A 356 -7.74 -0.01 -34.12
CA GLU A 356 -7.40 0.97 -33.08
C GLU A 356 -5.92 0.85 -32.66
N GLN A 357 -5.42 -0.35 -32.40
CA GLN A 357 -4.00 -0.63 -32.16
C GLN A 357 -3.14 -0.18 -33.35
N ARG A 358 -3.57 -0.45 -34.58
CA ARG A 358 -2.89 0.01 -35.80
C ARG A 358 -2.87 1.53 -35.90
N LEU A 359 -3.96 2.21 -35.52
CA LEU A 359 -4.02 3.67 -35.48
C LEU A 359 -3.15 4.26 -34.36
N ARG A 360 -3.05 3.63 -33.18
CA ARG A 360 -2.10 3.99 -32.10
C ARG A 360 -0.65 3.91 -32.62
N ARG A 361 -0.27 2.77 -33.19
CA ARG A 361 1.05 2.55 -33.82
C ARG A 361 1.35 3.51 -34.97
N MET A 362 0.34 3.91 -35.75
CA MET A 362 0.49 4.92 -36.81
C MET A 362 0.74 6.33 -36.25
N ARG A 363 0.14 6.69 -35.11
CA ARG A 363 0.39 7.95 -34.39
C ARG A 363 1.75 7.99 -33.70
N GLY A 364 2.33 6.83 -33.38
CA GLY A 364 3.56 6.72 -32.61
C GLY A 364 3.34 6.77 -31.09
N GLU A 365 2.10 6.52 -30.66
CA GLU A 365 1.79 6.27 -29.25
C GLU A 365 2.38 4.93 -28.84
N GLN A 366 2.89 4.84 -27.60
CA GLN A 366 3.30 3.56 -27.02
C GLN A 366 2.08 2.62 -27.01
N VAL A 367 2.29 1.40 -27.51
CA VAL A 367 1.34 0.31 -27.24
C VAL A 367 1.54 0.00 -25.76
N ARG A 368 0.55 0.37 -24.95
CA ARG A 368 0.37 -0.23 -23.64
C ARG A 368 -0.20 -1.61 -23.89
N ASP A 369 0.51 -2.62 -23.45
CA ASP A 369 0.00 -3.98 -23.41
C ASP A 369 -0.99 -4.08 -22.24
N GLU A 370 -1.93 -5.03 -22.27
CA GLU A 370 -3.07 -5.04 -21.34
C GLU A 370 -2.66 -5.25 -19.86
N GLU A 371 -1.42 -5.71 -19.63
CA GLU A 371 -0.74 -5.79 -18.32
C GLU A 371 -0.56 -4.41 -17.65
N ASP A 372 -0.39 -3.31 -18.40
CA ASP A 372 -0.22 -1.95 -17.86
C ASP A 372 -1.51 -1.34 -17.28
N ASP A 373 -2.68 -1.89 -17.62
CA ASP A 373 -3.98 -1.31 -17.26
C ASP A 373 -4.44 -1.72 -15.83
N GLU A 374 -3.86 -2.75 -15.21
CA GLU A 374 -4.18 -3.13 -13.82
C GLU A 374 -3.47 -2.25 -12.77
N GLU A 375 -2.20 -1.86 -12.98
CA GLU A 375 -1.49 -0.99 -12.01
C GLU A 375 -2.00 0.47 -12.05
N THR A 376 -2.51 0.94 -13.19
CA THR A 376 -2.81 2.37 -13.39
C THR A 376 -4.19 2.83 -12.88
N GLN A 377 -5.06 1.94 -12.39
CA GLN A 377 -6.36 2.35 -11.82
C GLN A 377 -6.33 2.76 -10.34
N SER A 378 -5.24 2.52 -9.60
CA SER A 378 -5.17 2.87 -8.16
C SER A 378 -4.53 4.22 -7.81
N HIS A 379 -3.94 4.95 -8.78
CA HIS A 379 -3.22 6.20 -8.48
C HIS A 379 -3.51 7.35 -9.47
N ILE A 380 -4.72 7.91 -9.42
CA ILE A 380 -4.97 9.28 -9.92
C ILE A 380 -4.40 10.28 -8.90
N THR A 381 -3.07 10.41 -8.87
CA THR A 381 -2.36 11.54 -8.28
C THR A 381 -1.69 12.32 -9.41
N ASP A 382 -2.22 13.53 -9.65
CA ASP A 382 -1.83 14.44 -10.73
C ASP A 382 -0.47 15.10 -10.45
N ASP A 383 0.61 14.35 -10.65
CA ASP A 383 2.00 14.84 -10.65
C ASP A 383 2.72 14.37 -11.93
N HIS A 384 2.34 14.95 -13.07
CA HIS A 384 3.02 14.73 -14.34
C HIS A 384 4.34 15.52 -14.38
N PHE A 385 5.42 14.88 -13.97
CA PHE A 385 6.78 15.38 -14.16
C PHE A 385 7.16 15.21 -15.64
N GLU A 386 7.04 16.28 -16.43
CA GLU A 386 7.67 16.36 -17.76
C GLU A 386 9.20 16.44 -17.56
N GLU A 387 9.88 15.28 -17.54
CA GLU A 387 11.29 15.23 -17.91
C GLU A 387 11.38 15.39 -19.44
N ASP A 388 11.91 16.53 -19.88
CA ASP A 388 12.23 16.76 -21.29
C ASP A 388 13.16 15.63 -21.78
N PRO A 389 12.79 14.85 -22.81
CA PRO A 389 13.64 13.77 -23.31
C PRO A 389 14.93 14.35 -23.91
N ASP A 390 16.08 13.83 -23.47
CA ASP A 390 17.40 14.30 -23.90
C ASP A 390 17.70 13.86 -25.35
N ASP A 391 17.31 14.70 -26.32
CA ASP A 391 17.56 14.55 -27.76
C ASP A 391 19.04 14.21 -28.09
N ALA A 392 20.00 14.56 -27.23
CA ALA A 392 21.43 14.27 -27.45
C ALA A 392 21.78 12.78 -27.26
N ALA A 393 21.01 12.03 -26.46
CA ALA A 393 21.22 10.60 -26.25
C ALA A 393 21.03 9.80 -27.56
N GLN A 394 20.07 10.21 -28.39
CA GLN A 394 19.76 9.55 -29.67
C GLN A 394 20.87 9.73 -30.73
N PHE A 395 21.85 10.61 -30.48
CA PHE A 395 23.01 10.85 -31.35
C PHE A 395 24.34 10.31 -30.77
N GLY A 396 24.32 9.59 -29.64
CA GLY A 396 25.50 8.94 -29.05
C GLY A 396 26.50 9.89 -28.39
N LEU A 397 26.04 11.05 -27.90
CA LEU A 397 26.88 12.11 -27.29
C LEU A 397 26.67 12.25 -25.76
N SER A 398 26.22 11.19 -25.08
CA SER A 398 26.02 11.20 -23.63
C SER A 398 27.35 11.38 -22.87
N GLY A 399 27.43 12.42 -22.02
CA GLY A 399 28.49 12.54 -21.02
C GLY A 399 28.39 11.45 -19.93
N PRO A 400 29.46 11.19 -19.16
CA PRO A 400 29.40 10.24 -18.05
C PRO A 400 28.40 10.71 -16.98
N PRO A 401 27.67 9.79 -16.32
CA PRO A 401 26.67 10.14 -15.33
C PRO A 401 27.27 10.90 -14.14
N PRO A 402 26.52 11.83 -13.51
CA PRO A 402 27.00 12.51 -12.32
C PRO A 402 27.21 11.49 -11.20
N SER A 403 28.43 11.43 -10.65
CA SER A 403 28.72 10.55 -9.51
C SER A 403 27.79 10.90 -8.35
N SER A 404 27.12 9.90 -7.79
CA SER A 404 26.37 10.01 -6.54
C SER A 404 27.24 10.65 -5.46
N GLN A 405 26.63 11.54 -4.66
CA GLN A 405 27.36 12.28 -3.63
C GLN A 405 28.00 11.29 -2.64
N ALA A 406 29.28 11.52 -2.34
CA ALA A 406 30.03 10.69 -1.42
C ALA A 406 29.33 10.62 -0.05
N GLN A 407 28.89 9.41 0.30
CA GLN A 407 28.35 9.11 1.62
C GLN A 407 29.53 9.07 2.59
N LEU A 408 29.58 10.04 3.52
CA LEU A 408 30.59 10.10 4.56
C LEU A 408 30.45 8.88 5.48
N VAL A 409 31.35 7.91 5.32
CA VAL A 409 31.57 6.85 6.31
C VAL A 409 32.22 7.49 7.53
N LEU A 410 31.54 7.39 8.67
CA LEU A 410 32.14 7.60 9.99
C LEU A 410 32.49 6.21 10.53
N ASP A 411 33.74 6.04 10.95
CA ASP A 411 34.19 4.84 11.65
C ASP A 411 33.53 4.81 13.03
N ASP A 412 32.69 3.81 13.30
CA ASP A 412 32.33 3.39 14.65
C ASP A 412 32.86 1.96 14.83
N GLU A 413 33.77 1.79 15.79
CA GLU A 413 34.39 0.51 16.15
C GLU A 413 33.40 -0.38 16.90
N ASP A 414 33.18 -1.63 16.44
CA ASP A 414 32.87 -2.83 17.26
C ASP A 414 32.53 -4.04 16.35
N GLU A 415 33.53 -4.57 15.63
CA GLU A 415 33.39 -5.82 14.87
C GLU A 415 33.81 -7.03 15.72
N PHE A 416 32.84 -7.76 16.23
CA PHE A 416 33.05 -9.00 16.97
C PHE A 416 33.47 -10.14 16.03
N LEU A 417 34.74 -10.52 16.09
CA LEU A 417 35.26 -11.74 15.48
C LEU A 417 34.56 -12.98 16.09
N ILE A 418 33.84 -13.73 15.26
CA ILE A 418 33.42 -15.11 15.56
C ILE A 418 34.37 -16.04 14.81
N GLU A 419 35.05 -16.92 15.53
CA GLU A 419 36.12 -17.78 14.99
C GLU A 419 35.55 -18.99 14.24
N ASP A 420 35.89 -19.12 12.95
CA ASP A 420 35.54 -20.24 12.06
C ASP A 420 36.34 -21.53 12.37
N ASP A 421 36.23 -22.11 13.58
CA ASP A 421 36.71 -23.49 13.81
C ASP A 421 35.98 -24.27 14.92
N LEU A 422 34.71 -24.58 14.70
CA LEU A 422 34.01 -25.63 15.47
C LEU A 422 33.27 -26.63 14.56
N ILE A 423 34.00 -27.20 13.59
CA ILE A 423 33.50 -28.27 12.72
C ILE A 423 33.47 -29.60 13.51
N ALA A 424 32.28 -29.96 14.00
CA ALA A 424 31.97 -31.34 14.40
C ALA A 424 31.30 -32.08 13.23
N SER A 425 32.08 -32.90 12.52
CA SER A 425 31.59 -33.78 11.45
C SER A 425 30.58 -34.81 11.99
N GLY A 426 29.39 -34.92 11.37
CA GLY A 426 28.30 -35.73 11.94
C GLY A 426 27.08 -35.97 11.03
N SER A 427 27.31 -36.50 9.83
CA SER A 427 26.39 -37.36 9.04
C SER A 427 24.91 -36.96 8.76
N ASP A 428 24.61 -37.11 7.46
CA ASP A 428 23.32 -37.42 6.81
C ASP A 428 22.30 -36.31 6.55
N ALA A 429 21.66 -36.45 5.40
CA ALA A 429 20.73 -35.51 4.80
C ALA A 429 19.30 -36.08 4.81
N ASP A 430 18.32 -35.21 4.97
CA ASP A 430 17.22 -35.09 4.01
C ASP A 430 16.53 -33.72 4.18
N PRO A 431 16.18 -33.01 3.08
CA PRO A 431 15.65 -31.65 3.16
C PRO A 431 14.14 -31.64 3.45
N ILE A 432 13.74 -30.91 4.48
CA ILE A 432 12.32 -30.62 4.73
C ILE A 432 11.85 -29.57 3.72
N LEU A 433 10.82 -29.91 2.94
CA LEU A 433 10.11 -28.94 2.10
C LEU A 433 9.51 -27.83 2.98
N SER A 434 10.00 -26.60 2.83
CA SER A 434 9.17 -25.42 3.07
C SER A 434 8.30 -25.20 1.84
N GLY A 435 6.99 -25.36 2.01
CA GLY A 435 6.03 -24.93 1.00
C GLY A 435 5.94 -23.41 0.99
N ASP A 436 6.68 -22.75 0.11
CA ASP A 436 6.23 -21.47 -0.42
C ASP A 436 5.07 -21.76 -1.35
N GLU A 437 3.86 -21.33 -0.97
CA GLU A 437 2.71 -21.28 -1.87
C GLU A 437 2.91 -20.13 -2.86
N ASP A 438 3.83 -20.33 -3.81
CA ASP A 438 3.86 -19.55 -5.04
C ASP A 438 2.47 -19.65 -5.69
N TRP A 439 1.73 -18.55 -5.69
CA TRP A 439 0.57 -18.38 -6.56
C TRP A 439 1.07 -18.18 -7.99
N ALA A 440 1.71 -19.22 -8.52
CA ALA A 440 2.04 -19.35 -9.92
C ALA A 440 0.73 -19.49 -10.68
N THR A 441 0.15 -18.35 -11.05
CA THR A 441 -0.77 -18.27 -12.18
C THR A 441 0.02 -18.77 -13.39
N ALA A 442 -0.07 -20.07 -13.64
CA ALA A 442 0.26 -20.63 -14.93
C ALA A 442 -0.78 -20.08 -15.90
N GLU A 443 -0.51 -18.88 -16.41
CA GLU A 443 -1.09 -18.45 -17.67
C GLU A 443 -0.61 -19.46 -18.71
N GLU A 444 -1.48 -20.44 -18.94
CA GLU A 444 -1.49 -21.12 -20.23
C GLU A 444 -1.65 -20.01 -21.26
N ASP A 445 -0.54 -19.69 -21.91
CA ASP A 445 -0.44 -18.93 -23.14
C ASP A 445 -1.20 -19.71 -24.23
N GLN A 446 -2.53 -19.76 -24.08
CA GLN A 446 -3.49 -20.28 -25.05
C GLN A 446 -3.56 -19.28 -26.19
N VAL A 447 -2.46 -19.21 -26.94
CA VAL A 447 -2.50 -18.84 -28.35
C VAL A 447 -3.70 -19.56 -28.94
N ASN A 448 -4.62 -18.77 -29.49
CA ASN A 448 -5.94 -19.25 -29.88
C ASN A 448 -5.81 -20.00 -31.22
N ASP A 449 -5.20 -21.20 -31.14
CA ASP A 449 -4.63 -22.00 -32.24
C ASP A 449 -5.67 -22.38 -33.32
N ALA A 450 -6.96 -22.27 -32.99
CA ALA A 450 -8.06 -22.36 -33.96
C ALA A 450 -7.92 -21.39 -35.15
N GLN A 451 -7.05 -20.38 -35.03
CA GLN A 451 -6.80 -19.35 -36.05
C GLN A 451 -5.51 -19.55 -36.85
N GLU A 452 -4.69 -20.55 -36.53
CA GLU A 452 -3.55 -20.94 -37.38
C GLU A 452 -4.03 -21.49 -38.73
N ASP A 453 -5.20 -22.14 -38.74
CA ASP A 453 -5.74 -22.84 -39.90
C ASP A 453 -6.42 -21.91 -40.93
N ASP A 454 -7.16 -20.87 -40.54
CA ASP A 454 -7.97 -20.06 -41.47
C ASP A 454 -7.20 -19.51 -42.68
N PHE A 455 -5.93 -19.11 -42.48
CA PHE A 455 -5.10 -18.56 -43.55
C PHE A 455 -4.51 -19.62 -44.50
N VAL A 456 -4.52 -20.90 -44.10
CA VAL A 456 -4.00 -22.05 -44.86
C VAL A 456 -5.15 -22.93 -45.40
N GLN A 457 -6.31 -22.93 -44.74
CA GLN A 457 -7.48 -23.73 -45.07
C GLN A 457 -8.12 -23.33 -46.41
N GLY A 458 -7.90 -22.10 -46.86
CA GLY A 458 -8.30 -21.65 -48.21
C GLY A 458 -7.51 -22.28 -49.36
N LEU A 459 -6.45 -23.07 -49.09
CA LEU A 459 -5.58 -23.63 -50.13
C LEU A 459 -5.90 -25.08 -50.54
N LEU A 460 -6.58 -25.88 -49.70
CA LEU A 460 -6.77 -27.33 -49.94
C LEU A 460 -8.15 -27.85 -49.46
N SER A 461 -8.67 -28.85 -50.17
CA SER A 461 -10.02 -29.41 -50.02
C SER A 461 -10.26 -30.10 -48.67
N LYS A 462 -11.51 -30.01 -48.15
CA LYS A 462 -11.97 -30.69 -46.93
C LYS A 462 -11.76 -32.22 -46.91
N GLU A 463 -11.57 -32.84 -48.08
CA GLU A 463 -11.37 -34.29 -48.25
C GLU A 463 -10.00 -34.78 -47.77
N GLU A 464 -8.96 -33.93 -47.74
CA GLU A 464 -7.62 -34.33 -47.30
C GLU A 464 -7.49 -34.44 -45.78
N LEU A 465 -8.29 -33.68 -45.02
CA LEU A 465 -8.25 -33.61 -43.55
C LEU A 465 -8.82 -34.86 -42.87
N GLY A 466 -9.44 -35.78 -43.62
CA GLY A 466 -10.16 -36.94 -43.08
C GLY A 466 -9.39 -38.27 -43.02
N ARG A 467 -8.09 -38.31 -43.38
CA ARG A 467 -7.34 -39.59 -43.47
C ARG A 467 -6.72 -40.03 -42.13
N PRO A 468 -7.05 -41.23 -41.61
CA PRO A 468 -6.66 -41.68 -40.26
C PRO A 468 -5.25 -42.31 -40.20
N GLU A 469 -4.24 -41.71 -40.83
CA GLU A 469 -2.89 -42.29 -40.95
C GLU A 469 -1.83 -41.67 -40.01
N PHE A 470 -2.16 -40.57 -39.32
CA PHE A 470 -1.22 -39.79 -38.49
C PHE A 470 -0.88 -40.39 -37.11
N ALA A 471 -1.29 -41.63 -36.80
CA ALA A 471 -1.32 -42.15 -35.43
C ALA A 471 -0.18 -43.13 -35.03
N ASN A 472 0.77 -43.48 -35.90
CA ASN A 472 1.86 -44.43 -35.54
C ASN A 472 3.14 -44.25 -36.37
N SER A 473 4.18 -43.66 -35.78
CA SER A 473 5.52 -43.58 -36.38
C SER A 473 6.47 -44.66 -35.82
N LYS A 474 6.67 -45.75 -36.57
CA LYS A 474 7.83 -46.64 -36.39
C LYS A 474 8.79 -46.46 -37.59
N LYS A 475 10.07 -46.26 -37.23
CA LYS A 475 11.29 -45.99 -38.03
C LYS A 475 11.22 -46.19 -39.56
N PRO A 476 11.80 -45.28 -40.36
CA PRO A 476 11.83 -45.41 -41.81
C PRO A 476 12.85 -46.47 -42.27
N THR A 477 12.44 -47.30 -43.23
CA THR A 477 13.35 -48.03 -44.12
C THR A 477 13.29 -47.40 -45.50
N SER A 478 14.42 -46.89 -45.98
CA SER A 478 14.54 -46.26 -47.29
C SER A 478 14.35 -47.27 -48.42
N ASN A 479 13.33 -47.05 -49.25
CA ASN A 479 13.34 -47.28 -50.70
C ASN A 479 11.96 -46.92 -51.26
N LEU A 480 11.92 -46.11 -52.33
CA LEU A 480 11.15 -46.40 -53.54
C LEU A 480 11.38 -45.34 -54.63
N THR A 481 11.62 -45.84 -55.84
CA THR A 481 11.53 -45.09 -57.09
C THR A 481 10.26 -45.52 -57.83
N SER A 482 9.24 -44.68 -57.88
CA SER A 482 8.17 -44.74 -58.91
C SER A 482 7.23 -43.54 -58.82
N THR A 483 7.27 -42.70 -59.86
CA THR A 483 6.18 -41.87 -60.42
C THR A 483 4.96 -41.53 -59.53
N GLU A 484 4.77 -40.22 -59.32
CA GLU A 484 3.55 -39.51 -58.89
C GLU A 484 3.14 -39.53 -57.40
N ASP A 485 3.65 -40.43 -56.55
CA ASP A 485 3.39 -40.35 -55.09
C ASP A 485 4.52 -39.60 -54.33
N LEU A 486 4.22 -38.37 -53.90
CA LEU A 486 5.07 -37.57 -53.01
C LEU A 486 5.30 -38.28 -51.66
N ALA A 487 6.54 -38.29 -51.16
CA ALA A 487 6.89 -38.93 -49.89
C ALA A 487 6.07 -38.40 -48.71
N TYR A 488 5.60 -39.30 -47.84
CA TYR A 488 4.73 -38.95 -46.71
C TYR A 488 5.49 -38.23 -45.58
N THR A 489 6.76 -38.57 -45.35
CA THR A 489 7.62 -37.95 -44.33
C THR A 489 8.87 -37.33 -44.94
N TYR A 490 9.20 -36.12 -44.50
CA TYR A 490 10.42 -35.40 -44.85
C TYR A 490 11.21 -35.03 -43.59
N PRO A 491 12.55 -34.98 -43.62
CA PRO A 491 13.33 -34.34 -42.57
C PRO A 491 13.08 -32.83 -42.59
N CYS A 492 12.99 -32.19 -41.42
CA CYS A 492 12.94 -30.73 -41.32
C CYS A 492 14.31 -30.14 -41.69
N PRO A 493 14.43 -29.33 -42.77
CA PRO A 493 15.69 -28.73 -43.14
C PRO A 493 15.95 -27.49 -42.27
N ALA A 494 17.13 -27.42 -41.65
CA ALA A 494 17.53 -26.31 -40.79
C ALA A 494 18.29 -25.22 -41.55
N SER A 495 18.67 -25.48 -42.80
CA SER A 495 19.42 -24.58 -43.68
C SER A 495 18.88 -24.60 -45.11
N HIS A 496 19.17 -23.53 -45.86
CA HIS A 496 18.78 -23.42 -47.28
C HIS A 496 19.33 -24.55 -48.15
N ASP A 497 20.59 -24.96 -47.94
CA ASP A 497 21.24 -26.07 -48.67
C ASP A 497 20.58 -27.44 -48.42
N GLU A 498 19.98 -27.65 -47.23
CA GLU A 498 19.20 -28.85 -46.93
C GLU A 498 17.81 -28.78 -47.56
N LEU A 499 17.20 -27.59 -47.57
CA LEU A 499 15.90 -27.34 -48.17
C LEU A 499 15.94 -27.53 -49.70
N LEU A 500 17.00 -27.08 -50.38
CA LEU A 500 17.23 -27.37 -51.80
C LEU A 500 17.38 -28.88 -52.09
N LYS A 501 18.00 -29.66 -51.19
CA LYS A 501 18.09 -31.13 -51.32
C LYS A 501 16.73 -31.82 -51.17
N VAL A 502 15.84 -31.27 -50.33
CA VAL A 502 14.46 -31.77 -50.18
C VAL A 502 13.62 -31.43 -51.41
N PHE A 503 13.79 -30.25 -52.01
CA PHE A 503 13.01 -29.83 -53.19
C PHE A 503 13.57 -30.33 -54.53
N GLY A 504 14.85 -30.68 -54.64
CA GLY A 504 15.49 -31.08 -55.90
C GLY A 504 14.95 -32.34 -56.59
N GLY A 505 14.02 -33.07 -55.96
CA GLY A 505 13.28 -34.20 -56.56
C GLY A 505 11.76 -33.98 -56.66
N VAL A 506 11.25 -32.78 -56.39
CA VAL A 506 9.82 -32.46 -56.28
C VAL A 506 9.41 -31.53 -57.43
N PRO A 507 8.28 -31.75 -58.12
CA PRO A 507 7.80 -30.81 -59.13
C PRO A 507 7.35 -29.49 -58.49
N ILE A 508 7.55 -28.38 -59.18
CA ILE A 508 7.35 -27.01 -58.65
C ILE A 508 5.92 -26.79 -58.12
N SER A 509 4.91 -27.42 -58.72
CA SER A 509 3.51 -27.39 -58.26
C SER A 509 3.31 -27.91 -56.84
N ASP A 510 4.15 -28.83 -56.39
CA ASP A 510 3.92 -29.65 -55.21
C ASP A 510 4.74 -29.18 -54.00
N VAL A 511 5.69 -28.27 -54.23
CA VAL A 511 6.51 -27.61 -53.18
C VAL A 511 5.66 -27.07 -52.02
N PRO A 512 4.50 -26.40 -52.26
CA PRO A 512 3.59 -26.02 -51.17
C PRO A 512 3.08 -27.19 -50.32
N THR A 513 2.74 -28.32 -50.94
CA THR A 513 2.23 -29.49 -50.21
C THR A 513 3.32 -30.14 -49.36
N VAL A 514 4.57 -30.12 -49.83
CA VAL A 514 5.74 -30.55 -49.05
C VAL A 514 5.98 -29.64 -47.85
N ILE A 515 5.89 -28.31 -48.02
CA ILE A 515 5.99 -27.34 -46.92
C ILE A 515 4.87 -27.59 -45.88
N ARG A 516 3.63 -27.84 -46.32
CA ARG A 516 2.52 -28.21 -45.42
C ARG A 516 2.82 -29.49 -44.65
N ARG A 517 3.31 -30.56 -45.31
CA ARG A 517 3.69 -31.83 -44.66
C ARG A 517 4.82 -31.64 -43.64
N ILE A 518 5.83 -30.82 -43.94
CA ILE A 518 6.90 -30.51 -42.97
C ILE A 518 6.34 -29.76 -41.76
N ARG A 519 5.45 -28.78 -41.96
CA ARG A 519 4.81 -28.04 -40.85
C ARG A 519 3.98 -28.95 -39.94
N THR A 520 3.20 -29.89 -40.50
CA THR A 520 2.38 -30.81 -39.68
C THR A 520 3.22 -31.86 -38.94
N LEU A 521 4.26 -32.41 -39.58
CA LEU A 521 5.15 -33.40 -38.96
C LEU A 521 5.98 -32.84 -37.79
N TYR A 522 6.30 -31.54 -37.85
CA TYR A 522 7.10 -30.85 -36.83
C TYR A 522 6.29 -29.82 -36.05
N HIS A 523 5.00 -30.06 -35.82
CA HIS A 523 4.18 -29.18 -34.99
C HIS A 523 4.76 -29.05 -33.55
N PRO A 524 4.74 -27.86 -32.91
CA PRO A 524 5.32 -27.68 -31.57
C PRO A 524 4.69 -28.58 -30.51
N GLN A 525 3.36 -28.77 -30.56
CA GLN A 525 2.61 -29.63 -29.63
C GLN A 525 3.01 -31.13 -29.70
N LEU A 526 3.72 -31.58 -30.76
CA LEU A 526 4.17 -32.97 -30.88
C LEU A 526 5.47 -33.25 -30.12
N HIS A 527 6.37 -32.27 -30.01
CA HIS A 527 7.66 -32.39 -29.33
C HIS A 527 8.33 -31.01 -29.18
N GLU A 528 8.87 -30.70 -28.00
CA GLU A 528 9.45 -29.39 -27.66
C GLU A 528 10.57 -28.94 -28.63
N ASP A 529 11.55 -29.80 -28.93
CA ASP A 529 12.59 -29.56 -29.95
C ASP A 529 12.08 -29.05 -31.31
N ASN A 530 10.83 -29.36 -31.67
CA ASN A 530 10.27 -28.95 -32.95
C ASN A 530 10.12 -27.43 -33.05
N LYS A 531 9.96 -26.72 -31.92
CA LYS A 531 9.94 -25.25 -31.87
C LYS A 531 11.22 -24.65 -32.46
N ALA A 532 12.39 -25.21 -32.10
CA ALA A 532 13.68 -24.78 -32.63
C ALA A 532 13.88 -25.20 -34.12
N LYS A 533 13.41 -26.39 -34.51
CA LYS A 533 13.50 -26.88 -35.89
C LYS A 533 12.65 -26.03 -36.84
N LEU A 534 11.40 -25.74 -36.49
CA LEU A 534 10.51 -24.86 -37.26
C LEU A 534 11.03 -23.42 -37.33
N ALA A 535 11.64 -22.91 -36.25
CA ALA A 535 12.25 -21.58 -36.26
C ALA A 535 13.44 -21.47 -37.24
N ASN A 536 14.26 -22.52 -37.38
CA ASN A 536 15.33 -22.55 -38.38
C ASN A 536 14.77 -22.78 -39.81
N PHE A 537 13.75 -23.63 -39.94
CA PHE A 537 13.05 -23.85 -41.21
C PHE A 537 12.39 -22.58 -41.76
N SER A 538 11.81 -21.74 -40.90
CA SER A 538 11.20 -20.47 -41.33
C SER A 538 12.23 -19.47 -41.86
N VAL A 539 13.45 -19.45 -41.29
CA VAL A 539 14.59 -18.70 -41.83
C VAL A 539 15.01 -19.27 -43.19
N ALA A 540 15.16 -20.59 -43.31
CA ALA A 540 15.52 -21.24 -44.60
C ALA A 540 14.46 -21.01 -45.70
N LEU A 541 13.18 -20.85 -45.34
CA LEU A 541 12.11 -20.45 -46.26
C LEU A 541 12.24 -18.99 -46.72
N VAL A 542 12.64 -18.06 -45.85
CA VAL A 542 12.94 -16.67 -46.24
C VAL A 542 14.11 -16.62 -47.23
N ASP A 543 15.17 -17.40 -46.97
CA ASP A 543 16.29 -17.54 -47.92
C ASP A 543 15.80 -18.13 -49.26
N HIS A 544 14.92 -19.14 -49.22
CA HIS A 544 14.34 -19.75 -50.42
C HIS A 544 13.48 -18.79 -51.25
N ILE A 545 12.78 -17.81 -50.66
CA ILE A 545 12.04 -16.79 -51.44
C ILE A 545 13.00 -16.02 -52.36
N SER A 546 14.21 -15.71 -51.88
CA SER A 546 15.22 -15.00 -52.68
C SER A 546 15.78 -15.84 -53.82
N HIS A 547 15.94 -17.15 -53.62
CA HIS A 547 16.47 -18.10 -54.61
C HIS A 547 15.41 -18.51 -55.65
N ALA A 548 14.18 -18.81 -55.21
CA ALA A 548 13.08 -19.27 -56.07
C ALA A 548 12.77 -18.32 -57.24
N THR A 549 12.99 -17.03 -57.02
CA THR A 549 12.72 -15.95 -57.97
C THR A 549 13.90 -15.67 -58.91
N GLN A 550 15.10 -16.12 -58.59
CA GLN A 550 16.25 -16.14 -59.50
C GLN A 550 16.14 -17.30 -60.51
N ASP A 551 15.70 -18.47 -60.04
CA ASP A 551 15.52 -19.69 -60.87
C ASP A 551 14.26 -19.69 -61.75
N MET A 552 13.48 -18.59 -61.77
CA MET A 552 12.23 -18.45 -62.50
C MET A 552 11.16 -19.51 -62.17
N GLN A 553 10.98 -19.81 -60.88
CA GLN A 553 9.78 -20.53 -60.39
C GLN A 553 8.50 -19.70 -60.65
N SER A 554 7.33 -20.35 -60.66
CA SER A 554 6.06 -19.65 -60.88
C SER A 554 5.71 -18.72 -59.72
N LEU A 555 5.22 -17.51 -60.05
CA LEU A 555 4.86 -16.49 -59.04
C LEU A 555 3.85 -17.03 -58.02
N ASP A 556 2.91 -17.87 -58.46
CA ASP A 556 1.91 -18.52 -57.62
C ASP A 556 2.54 -19.33 -56.47
N THR A 557 3.64 -20.06 -56.74
CA THR A 557 4.34 -20.83 -55.70
C THR A 557 5.08 -19.93 -54.72
N VAL A 558 5.66 -18.82 -55.20
CA VAL A 558 6.31 -17.82 -54.34
C VAL A 558 5.27 -17.12 -53.45
N GLU A 559 4.09 -16.80 -53.97
CA GLU A 559 2.96 -16.25 -53.19
C GLU A 559 2.53 -17.22 -52.06
N ILE A 560 2.43 -18.52 -52.36
CA ILE A 560 2.08 -19.53 -51.36
C ILE A 560 3.18 -19.71 -50.31
N ILE A 561 4.46 -19.66 -50.70
CA ILE A 561 5.59 -19.68 -49.76
C ILE A 561 5.54 -18.44 -48.85
N ILE A 562 5.28 -17.25 -49.40
CA ILE A 562 5.09 -16.02 -48.62
C ILE A 562 3.91 -16.17 -47.64
N ARG A 563 2.79 -16.81 -48.05
CA ARG A 563 1.68 -17.12 -47.12
C ARG A 563 2.11 -18.04 -45.98
N HIS A 564 2.88 -19.09 -46.25
CA HIS A 564 3.40 -19.96 -45.19
C HIS A 564 4.36 -19.23 -44.25
N VAL A 565 5.19 -18.30 -44.75
CA VAL A 565 6.07 -17.45 -43.93
C VAL A 565 5.26 -16.44 -43.11
N HIS A 566 4.21 -15.81 -43.65
CA HIS A 566 3.31 -14.93 -42.88
C HIS A 566 2.63 -15.66 -41.70
N SER A 567 2.20 -16.91 -41.92
CA SER A 567 1.65 -17.74 -40.85
C SER A 567 2.73 -18.06 -39.80
N LEU A 568 3.95 -18.42 -40.20
CA LEU A 568 5.07 -18.68 -39.28
C LEU A 568 5.62 -17.40 -38.60
N SER A 569 5.39 -16.21 -39.13
CA SER A 569 5.81 -14.94 -38.49
C SER A 569 4.93 -14.51 -37.32
N ARG A 570 3.77 -15.13 -37.13
CA ARG A 570 2.97 -14.96 -35.91
C ARG A 570 3.58 -15.71 -34.73
N THR A 571 4.10 -16.91 -34.96
CA THR A 571 4.72 -17.77 -33.93
C THR A 571 6.23 -17.54 -33.76
N TYR A 572 6.94 -17.10 -34.80
CA TYR A 572 8.39 -16.85 -34.76
C TYR A 572 8.79 -15.45 -35.31
N PRO A 573 8.20 -14.35 -34.79
CA PRO A 573 8.40 -13.01 -35.35
C PRO A 573 9.88 -12.57 -35.37
N GLU A 574 10.63 -12.81 -34.28
CA GLU A 574 12.01 -12.35 -34.15
C GLU A 574 12.97 -12.99 -35.16
N LYS A 575 12.89 -14.31 -35.34
CA LYS A 575 13.81 -15.07 -36.21
C LYS A 575 13.62 -14.66 -37.66
N ILE A 576 12.37 -14.54 -38.09
CA ILE A 576 11.99 -14.11 -39.44
C ILE A 576 12.34 -12.63 -39.65
N ALA A 577 12.10 -11.74 -38.67
CA ALA A 577 12.50 -10.34 -38.75
C ALA A 577 14.03 -10.17 -38.89
N ASN A 578 14.82 -10.96 -38.14
CA ASN A 578 16.27 -10.95 -38.24
C ASN A 578 16.77 -11.48 -39.60
N ALA A 579 16.14 -12.52 -40.16
CA ALA A 579 16.44 -13.00 -41.51
C ALA A 579 16.17 -11.92 -42.58
N PHE A 580 15.01 -11.27 -42.55
CA PHE A 580 14.72 -10.14 -43.44
C PHE A 580 15.72 -8.99 -43.27
N ARG A 581 16.13 -8.65 -42.04
CA ARG A 581 17.14 -7.61 -41.80
C ARG A 581 18.53 -7.97 -42.34
N ALA A 582 18.92 -9.25 -42.31
CA ALA A 582 20.15 -9.73 -42.94
C ALA A 582 20.11 -9.54 -44.46
N HIS A 583 19.00 -9.94 -45.11
CA HIS A 583 18.79 -9.72 -46.55
C HIS A 583 18.77 -8.24 -46.93
N LEU A 584 18.05 -7.38 -46.19
CA LEU A 584 18.05 -5.94 -46.42
C LEU A 584 19.45 -5.31 -46.27
N THR A 585 20.26 -5.82 -45.33
CA THR A 585 21.64 -5.36 -45.15
C THR A 585 22.54 -5.79 -46.32
N SER A 586 22.36 -7.02 -46.83
CA SER A 586 23.03 -7.51 -48.05
C SER A 586 22.59 -6.70 -49.29
N MET A 587 21.29 -6.49 -49.46
CA MET A 587 20.71 -5.67 -50.52
C MET A 587 21.28 -4.24 -50.50
N ARG A 588 21.46 -3.62 -49.33
CA ARG A 588 22.08 -2.28 -49.22
C ARG A 588 23.53 -2.23 -49.72
N GLN A 589 24.28 -3.33 -49.64
CA GLN A 589 25.64 -3.44 -50.19
C GLN A 589 25.62 -3.65 -51.71
N LYS A 590 24.59 -4.33 -52.25
CA LYS A 590 24.36 -4.50 -53.68
C LYS A 590 23.81 -3.19 -54.29
N SER A 591 24.58 -2.50 -55.13
CA SER A 591 24.12 -1.23 -55.75
C SER A 591 22.91 -1.37 -56.71
N LYS A 592 22.49 -2.60 -57.04
CA LYS A 592 21.34 -2.89 -57.89
C LYS A 592 20.51 -4.02 -57.26
N PRO A 593 19.18 -3.86 -57.09
CA PRO A 593 18.32 -4.92 -56.59
C PRO A 593 18.18 -6.03 -57.63
N ASP A 594 18.19 -7.26 -57.15
CA ASP A 594 17.85 -8.44 -57.93
C ASP A 594 16.34 -8.76 -57.86
N SER A 595 15.86 -9.64 -58.74
CA SER A 595 14.50 -10.21 -58.73
C SER A 595 14.09 -10.75 -57.36
N GLY A 596 14.98 -11.46 -56.66
CA GLY A 596 14.76 -11.94 -55.30
C GLY A 596 14.72 -10.85 -54.24
N ASP A 597 15.56 -9.80 -54.37
CA ASP A 597 15.49 -8.65 -53.44
C ASP A 597 14.13 -7.92 -53.59
N LEU A 598 13.60 -7.82 -54.82
CA LEU A 598 12.27 -7.24 -55.10
C LEU A 598 11.12 -8.11 -54.52
N ALA A 599 11.24 -9.44 -54.60
CA ALA A 599 10.25 -10.36 -54.02
C ALA A 599 10.28 -10.40 -52.49
N LEU A 600 11.45 -10.20 -51.87
CA LEU A 600 11.55 -10.00 -50.42
C LEU A 600 10.88 -8.69 -49.98
N LEU A 601 11.02 -7.62 -50.77
CA LEU A 601 10.34 -6.34 -50.49
C LEU A 601 8.81 -6.44 -50.60
N THR A 602 8.25 -7.23 -51.53
CA THR A 602 6.80 -7.51 -51.53
C THR A 602 6.39 -8.42 -50.37
N ALA A 603 7.18 -9.44 -50.05
CA ALA A 603 6.93 -10.29 -48.88
C ALA A 603 6.82 -9.45 -47.60
N ILE A 604 7.80 -8.57 -47.34
CA ILE A 604 7.80 -7.66 -46.18
C ILE A 604 6.54 -6.77 -46.15
N GLY A 605 6.10 -6.24 -47.30
CA GLY A 605 4.91 -5.39 -47.40
C GLY A 605 3.57 -6.13 -47.25
N SER A 606 3.56 -7.46 -47.37
CA SER A 606 2.38 -8.32 -47.17
C SER A 606 2.34 -8.99 -45.79
N ILE A 607 3.50 -9.24 -45.18
CA ILE A 607 3.65 -9.86 -43.87
C ILE A 607 3.49 -8.83 -42.75
N TYR A 608 4.09 -7.64 -42.91
CA TYR A 608 4.19 -6.65 -41.83
C TYR A 608 3.33 -5.40 -42.09
N PRO A 609 2.84 -4.74 -41.03
CA PRO A 609 2.05 -3.53 -41.13
C PRO A 609 2.88 -2.34 -41.64
N THR A 610 2.46 -1.72 -42.74
CA THR A 610 3.13 -0.55 -43.34
C THR A 610 2.58 0.80 -42.86
N SER A 611 1.59 0.78 -41.95
CA SER A 611 0.99 1.98 -41.36
C SER A 611 1.84 2.61 -40.25
N ASP A 612 2.66 1.82 -39.58
CA ASP A 612 3.21 2.13 -38.25
C ASP A 612 4.22 3.27 -38.34
N HIS A 613 4.39 4.04 -37.25
CA HIS A 613 5.30 5.20 -37.20
C HIS A 613 6.75 4.78 -37.47
N PHE A 614 7.19 3.74 -36.76
CA PHE A 614 8.49 3.11 -36.91
C PHE A 614 8.31 1.58 -36.80
N HIS A 615 8.93 0.81 -37.69
CA HIS A 615 8.88 -0.65 -37.66
C HIS A 615 10.23 -1.24 -38.09
N THR A 616 10.73 -2.21 -37.31
CA THR A 616 12.13 -2.68 -37.34
C THR A 616 12.57 -3.33 -38.65
N VAL A 617 11.63 -3.83 -39.47
CA VAL A 617 11.89 -4.43 -40.79
C VAL A 617 11.40 -3.53 -41.94
N VAL A 618 10.22 -2.91 -41.75
CA VAL A 618 9.53 -2.16 -42.82
C VAL A 618 10.16 -0.78 -43.02
N THR A 619 10.57 -0.09 -41.95
CA THR A 619 11.25 1.21 -42.07
C THR A 619 12.60 1.06 -42.80
N PRO A 620 13.47 0.07 -42.48
CA PRO A 620 14.63 -0.24 -43.32
C PRO A 620 14.27 -0.57 -44.78
N ALA A 621 13.27 -1.43 -45.02
CA ALA A 621 12.85 -1.79 -46.37
C ALA A 621 12.48 -0.57 -47.23
N ILE A 622 11.60 0.31 -46.73
CA ILE A 622 11.21 1.52 -47.46
C ILE A 622 12.39 2.50 -47.65
N THR A 623 13.31 2.62 -46.67
CA THR A 623 14.50 3.47 -46.83
C THR A 623 15.46 2.96 -47.90
N ILE A 624 15.57 1.64 -48.11
CA ILE A 624 16.40 1.07 -49.18
C ILE A 624 15.72 1.28 -50.54
N MET A 625 14.39 1.14 -50.62
CA MET A 625 13.64 1.47 -51.84
C MET A 625 13.81 2.94 -52.24
N THR A 626 13.66 3.88 -51.30
CA THR A 626 13.85 5.32 -51.58
C THR A 626 15.30 5.67 -51.85
N GLN A 627 16.27 5.07 -51.13
CA GLN A 627 17.70 5.23 -51.42
C GLN A 627 18.00 4.83 -52.87
N TRP A 628 17.49 3.70 -53.34
CA TRP A 628 17.70 3.26 -54.72
C TRP A 628 17.02 4.21 -55.72
N LEU A 629 15.76 4.58 -55.50
CA LEU A 629 15.04 5.54 -56.37
C LEU A 629 15.77 6.89 -56.47
N GLY A 630 16.29 7.42 -55.36
CA GLY A 630 17.01 8.70 -55.31
C GLY A 630 18.44 8.67 -55.87
N LEU A 631 19.16 7.54 -55.75
CA LEU A 631 20.54 7.40 -56.23
C LEU A 631 20.66 6.80 -57.64
N SER A 632 19.60 6.15 -58.15
CA SER A 632 19.61 5.52 -59.47
C SER A 632 19.84 6.54 -60.59
N ARG A 633 21.03 6.48 -61.19
CA ARG A 633 21.34 7.25 -62.41
C ARG A 633 20.68 6.57 -63.59
N VAL A 634 19.51 7.07 -63.96
CA VAL A 634 18.81 6.70 -65.19
C VAL A 634 19.75 6.90 -66.38
N THR A 635 20.27 5.81 -66.94
CA THR A 635 21.09 5.84 -68.16
C THR A 635 20.18 5.89 -69.39
N ASP A 636 20.55 6.67 -70.40
CA ASP A 636 19.73 6.87 -71.62
C ASP A 636 19.65 5.64 -72.57
N SER A 637 20.00 4.45 -72.08
CA SER A 637 19.95 3.20 -72.81
C SER A 637 18.52 2.64 -72.83
N PRO A 638 17.92 2.40 -74.02
CA PRO A 638 16.54 1.95 -74.14
C PRO A 638 16.31 0.50 -73.68
N LEU A 639 17.38 -0.25 -73.37
CA LEU A 639 17.33 -1.62 -72.88
C LEU A 639 17.60 -1.72 -71.36
N SER A 640 17.62 -0.58 -70.64
CA SER A 640 17.86 -0.61 -69.20
C SER A 640 16.63 -1.13 -68.44
N THR A 641 16.84 -2.21 -67.68
CA THR A 641 15.93 -2.71 -66.65
C THR A 641 15.65 -1.70 -65.54
N ASP A 642 16.44 -0.62 -65.44
CA ASP A 642 16.35 0.28 -64.30
C ASP A 642 15.04 1.11 -64.36
N PHE A 643 14.45 1.32 -65.54
CA PHE A 643 13.11 1.90 -65.68
C PHE A 643 11.98 0.94 -65.29
N THR A 644 12.16 -0.38 -65.47
CA THR A 644 11.16 -1.39 -65.11
C THR A 644 11.18 -1.62 -63.60
N THR A 645 12.36 -1.80 -63.01
CA THR A 645 12.53 -1.92 -61.55
C THR A 645 12.13 -0.64 -60.82
N GLY A 646 12.37 0.55 -61.40
CA GLY A 646 11.89 1.81 -60.83
C GLY A 646 10.37 2.00 -60.92
N ALA A 647 9.73 1.59 -62.02
CA ALA A 647 8.26 1.57 -62.09
C ALA A 647 7.64 0.65 -61.03
N TYR A 648 8.26 -0.51 -60.81
CA TYR A 648 7.86 -1.49 -59.80
C TYR A 648 8.08 -0.96 -58.38
N LEU A 649 9.28 -0.46 -58.06
CA LEU A 649 9.60 0.08 -56.73
C LEU A 649 8.75 1.31 -56.38
N VAL A 650 8.42 2.18 -57.34
CA VAL A 650 7.44 3.25 -57.09
C VAL A 650 6.07 2.66 -56.79
N SER A 651 5.60 1.65 -57.55
CA SER A 651 4.31 0.99 -57.28
C SER A 651 4.28 0.35 -55.89
N LEU A 652 5.37 -0.32 -55.49
CA LEU A 652 5.52 -0.96 -54.18
C LEU A 652 5.58 0.07 -53.04
N CYS A 653 6.32 1.16 -53.20
CA CYS A 653 6.29 2.30 -52.28
C CYS A 653 4.87 2.85 -52.11
N LEU A 654 4.06 2.91 -53.17
CA LEU A 654 2.66 3.35 -53.08
C LEU A 654 1.78 2.33 -52.37
N GLN A 655 1.98 1.03 -52.60
CA GLN A 655 1.28 -0.03 -51.85
C GLN A 655 1.56 0.07 -50.35
N TYR A 656 2.83 0.17 -49.95
CA TYR A 656 3.24 0.43 -48.56
C TYR A 656 2.54 1.68 -48.01
N GLN A 657 2.41 2.71 -48.84
CA GLN A 657 1.95 4.03 -48.39
C GLN A 657 0.43 4.24 -48.42
N THR A 658 -0.34 3.32 -48.99
CA THR A 658 -1.82 3.32 -49.08
C THR A 658 -2.50 3.74 -47.78
N ASN A 659 -2.08 3.12 -46.68
CA ASN A 659 -2.66 3.24 -45.35
C ASN A 659 -2.11 4.44 -44.57
N SER A 660 -0.79 4.60 -44.48
CA SER A 660 -0.17 5.66 -43.68
C SER A 660 -0.12 7.04 -44.36
N LYS A 661 -0.40 7.12 -45.67
CA LYS A 661 -0.50 8.34 -46.51
C LYS A 661 0.67 9.37 -46.45
N ARG A 662 1.82 9.02 -45.86
CA ARG A 662 3.05 9.82 -45.80
C ARG A 662 3.58 10.13 -47.20
N TYR A 663 4.37 11.18 -47.32
CA TYR A 663 4.91 11.65 -48.59
C TYR A 663 6.29 11.05 -48.89
N ILE A 664 6.51 10.60 -50.13
CA ILE A 664 7.78 10.01 -50.59
C ILE A 664 8.35 10.89 -51.73
N PRO A 665 9.33 11.78 -51.47
CA PRO A 665 9.86 12.70 -52.47
C PRO A 665 10.69 12.01 -53.56
N GLU A 666 11.38 10.91 -53.25
CA GLU A 666 12.21 10.20 -54.22
C GLU A 666 11.35 9.58 -55.33
N ALA A 667 10.14 9.11 -55.00
CA ALA A 667 9.19 8.56 -55.96
C ALA A 667 8.64 9.63 -56.93
N THR A 668 8.35 10.84 -56.45
CA THR A 668 7.91 11.94 -57.34
C THR A 668 9.04 12.44 -58.23
N ILE A 669 10.25 12.56 -57.67
CA ILE A 669 11.45 12.95 -58.42
C ILE A 669 11.77 11.90 -59.49
N TYR A 670 11.80 10.62 -59.14
CA TYR A 670 12.10 9.53 -60.07
C TYR A 670 11.08 9.44 -61.21
N THR A 671 9.77 9.47 -60.93
CA THR A 671 8.73 9.45 -61.97
C THR A 671 8.76 10.70 -62.85
N LEU A 672 9.11 11.87 -62.31
CA LEU A 672 9.34 13.09 -63.08
C LEU A 672 10.54 12.97 -64.02
N HIS A 673 11.63 12.32 -63.59
CA HIS A 673 12.77 12.00 -64.45
C HIS A 673 12.39 10.98 -65.54
N ALA A 674 11.65 9.94 -65.20
CA ALA A 674 11.17 8.94 -66.16
C ALA A 674 10.28 9.56 -67.25
N LEU A 675 9.27 10.35 -66.86
CA LEU A 675 8.34 11.01 -67.80
C LEU A 675 8.98 12.14 -68.63
N ARG A 676 10.18 12.60 -68.29
CA ARG A 676 10.96 13.53 -69.14
C ARG A 676 11.69 12.81 -70.27
N ASN A 677 11.96 11.51 -70.16
CA ASN A 677 12.69 10.78 -71.20
C ASN A 677 11.71 10.35 -72.30
N SER A 678 11.95 10.80 -73.53
CA SER A 678 11.08 10.53 -74.68
C SER A 678 11.24 9.13 -75.29
N ARG A 679 12.11 8.29 -74.73
CA ARG A 679 12.46 6.95 -75.25
C ARG A 679 11.79 5.77 -74.53
N LEU A 680 10.86 6.02 -73.61
CA LEU A 680 10.15 4.93 -72.91
C LEU A 680 9.26 4.14 -73.89
N THR A 681 9.26 2.82 -73.75
CA THR A 681 8.26 1.93 -74.35
C THR A 681 6.85 2.32 -73.87
N PRO A 682 5.79 2.16 -74.69
CA PRO A 682 4.43 2.59 -74.35
C PRO A 682 3.92 1.96 -73.05
N ASP A 683 4.26 0.70 -72.76
CA ASP A 683 3.79 -0.03 -71.58
C ASP A 683 4.41 0.51 -70.28
N LEU A 684 5.73 0.76 -70.27
CA LEU A 684 6.41 1.42 -69.15
C LEU A 684 5.92 2.85 -68.94
N LEU A 685 5.65 3.58 -70.02
CA LEU A 685 5.05 4.91 -69.92
C LEU A 685 3.66 4.82 -69.26
N ALA A 686 2.83 3.85 -69.66
CA ALA A 686 1.53 3.62 -69.03
C ALA A 686 1.64 3.27 -67.54
N ALA A 687 2.63 2.47 -67.14
CA ALA A 687 2.91 2.16 -65.74
C ALA A 687 3.32 3.41 -64.93
N HIS A 688 4.22 4.25 -65.46
CA HIS A 688 4.62 5.51 -64.81
C HIS A 688 3.46 6.52 -64.74
N LEU A 689 2.58 6.57 -65.74
CA LEU A 689 1.35 7.37 -65.68
C LEU A 689 0.34 6.82 -64.65
N HIS A 690 0.21 5.50 -64.52
CA HIS A 690 -0.65 4.90 -63.51
C HIS A 690 -0.15 5.21 -62.09
N ASN A 691 1.16 5.04 -61.85
CA ASN A 691 1.84 5.45 -60.62
C ASN A 691 1.65 6.96 -60.35
N LEU A 692 1.70 7.82 -61.38
CA LEU A 692 1.43 9.25 -61.23
C LEU A 692 -0.02 9.54 -60.79
N THR A 693 -1.00 8.85 -61.38
CA THR A 693 -2.41 9.03 -60.98
C THR A 693 -2.71 8.51 -59.58
N THR A 694 -2.09 7.40 -59.17
CA THR A 694 -2.25 6.84 -57.82
C THR A 694 -1.52 7.66 -56.75
N MET A 695 -0.33 8.22 -57.05
CA MET A 695 0.29 9.26 -56.21
C MET A 695 -0.62 10.47 -56.01
N ALA A 696 -1.28 10.93 -57.08
CA ALA A 696 -2.14 12.11 -57.02
C ALA A 696 -3.40 11.91 -56.18
N THR A 697 -4.02 10.73 -56.22
CA THR A 697 -5.18 10.42 -55.38
C THR A 697 -4.77 10.20 -53.91
N LEU A 698 -3.65 9.52 -53.66
CA LEU A 698 -3.16 9.23 -52.31
C LEU A 698 -2.74 10.51 -51.55
N TRP A 699 -2.06 11.43 -52.22
CA TRP A 699 -1.54 12.68 -51.63
C TRP A 699 -2.43 13.92 -51.79
N GLN A 700 -3.66 13.79 -52.27
CA GLN A 700 -4.61 14.90 -52.44
C GLN A 700 -4.79 15.75 -51.16
N HIS A 701 -4.64 15.13 -49.98
CA HIS A 701 -4.81 15.76 -48.67
C HIS A 701 -3.64 16.66 -48.23
N LEU A 702 -2.49 16.63 -48.91
CA LEU A 702 -1.30 17.40 -48.51
C LEU A 702 -1.44 18.89 -48.88
N PRO A 703 -1.09 19.84 -47.97
CA PRO A 703 -1.17 21.28 -48.27
C PRO A 703 -0.15 21.76 -49.32
N SER A 704 0.88 20.96 -49.59
CA SER A 704 1.91 21.16 -50.61
C SER A 704 1.57 20.54 -51.97
N PHE A 705 0.43 19.85 -52.10
CA PHE A 705 0.00 19.16 -53.32
C PHE A 705 0.16 19.99 -54.63
N PRO A 706 -0.20 21.29 -54.67
CA PRO A 706 -0.03 22.10 -55.88
C PRO A 706 1.43 22.23 -56.31
N GLU A 707 2.38 22.34 -55.37
CA GLU A 707 3.79 22.51 -55.69
C GLU A 707 4.43 21.19 -56.15
N ILE A 708 3.97 20.06 -55.58
CA ILE A 708 4.42 18.70 -55.93
C ILE A 708 4.02 18.32 -57.36
N PHE A 709 2.75 18.53 -57.74
CA PHE A 709 2.21 18.01 -59.01
C PHE A 709 2.22 18.99 -60.19
N ARG A 710 2.35 20.30 -59.95
CA ARG A 710 2.45 21.32 -61.02
C ARG A 710 3.58 21.08 -62.03
N PRO A 711 4.78 20.57 -61.66
CA PRO A 711 5.84 20.24 -62.62
C PRO A 711 5.48 19.19 -63.68
N PHE A 712 4.48 18.34 -63.43
CA PHE A 712 4.05 17.30 -64.38
C PHE A 712 3.09 17.83 -65.46
N LEU A 713 2.32 18.89 -65.18
CA LEU A 713 1.37 19.47 -66.12
C LEU A 713 1.96 19.81 -67.52
N PRO A 714 3.14 20.48 -67.65
CA PRO A 714 3.72 20.76 -68.96
C PRO A 714 4.17 19.51 -69.72
N LEU A 715 4.57 18.44 -69.02
CA LEU A 715 4.99 17.17 -69.63
C LEU A 715 3.80 16.42 -70.23
N LEU A 716 2.64 16.46 -69.55
CA LEU A 716 1.44 15.72 -69.96
C LEU A 716 0.62 16.42 -71.05
N LYS A 717 0.68 17.76 -71.12
CA LYS A 717 -0.16 18.60 -72.00
C LYS A 717 -0.17 18.18 -73.48
N PRO A 718 0.96 17.82 -74.13
CA PRO A 718 0.95 17.45 -75.55
C PRO A 718 0.58 15.98 -75.82
N SER A 719 0.68 15.08 -74.83
CA SER A 719 0.69 13.62 -75.06
C SER A 719 -0.42 12.85 -74.37
N HIS A 720 -0.86 13.27 -73.17
CA HIS A 720 -1.83 12.51 -72.37
C HIS A 720 -2.91 13.42 -71.72
N PRO A 721 -4.03 13.67 -72.42
CA PRO A 721 -5.03 14.65 -71.96
C PRO A 721 -5.80 14.19 -70.71
N LYS A 722 -6.02 12.88 -70.50
CA LYS A 722 -6.76 12.34 -69.34
C LYS A 722 -6.03 12.57 -67.99
N PRO A 723 -4.76 12.17 -67.80
CA PRO A 723 -4.05 12.47 -66.55
C PRO A 723 -3.78 13.97 -66.39
N HIS A 724 -3.59 14.72 -67.49
CA HIS A 724 -3.46 16.18 -67.45
C HIS A 724 -4.72 16.86 -66.88
N SER A 725 -5.92 16.50 -67.35
CA SER A 725 -7.17 17.08 -66.84
C SER A 725 -7.46 16.66 -65.40
N HIS A 726 -7.18 15.40 -65.04
CA HIS A 726 -7.35 14.94 -63.67
C HIS A 726 -6.47 15.73 -62.68
N LEU A 727 -5.17 15.88 -62.98
CA LEU A 727 -4.25 16.66 -62.15
C LEU A 727 -4.63 18.14 -62.10
N SER A 728 -5.07 18.75 -63.21
CA SER A 728 -5.45 20.17 -63.20
C SER A 728 -6.69 20.44 -62.34
N ILE A 729 -7.67 19.52 -62.31
CA ILE A 729 -8.84 19.57 -61.43
C ILE A 729 -8.42 19.46 -59.95
N LEU A 730 -7.58 18.47 -59.60
CA LEU A 730 -7.09 18.30 -58.22
C LEU A 730 -6.28 19.51 -57.74
N ILE A 731 -5.40 20.06 -58.59
CA ILE A 731 -4.60 21.25 -58.26
C ILE A 731 -5.52 22.47 -58.05
N HIS A 732 -6.53 22.67 -58.90
CA HIS A 732 -7.48 23.77 -58.73
C HIS A 732 -8.31 23.63 -57.45
N SER A 733 -8.78 22.42 -57.14
CA SER A 733 -9.50 22.12 -55.89
C SER A 733 -8.64 22.35 -54.64
N SER A 734 -7.39 21.87 -54.65
CA SER A 734 -6.43 22.08 -53.56
C SER A 734 -6.10 23.56 -53.36
N LEU A 735 -5.89 24.33 -54.43
CA LEU A 735 -5.66 25.77 -54.36
C LEU A 735 -6.86 26.54 -53.78
N ALA A 736 -8.09 26.11 -54.05
CA ALA A 736 -9.30 26.72 -53.49
C ALA A 736 -9.47 26.42 -51.97
N GLN A 737 -8.94 25.30 -51.48
CA GLN A 737 -9.02 24.90 -50.07
C GLN A 737 -7.84 25.42 -49.23
N ARG A 738 -6.70 25.74 -49.85
CA ARG A 738 -5.43 26.09 -49.18
C ARG A 738 -5.56 27.28 -48.22
N GLN A 739 -5.13 27.08 -46.97
CA GLN A 739 -5.08 28.10 -45.92
C GLN A 739 -3.62 28.47 -45.57
N PRO A 740 -3.36 29.67 -45.03
CA PRO A 740 -2.04 30.02 -44.48
C PRO A 740 -1.76 29.22 -43.20
N LEU A 741 -0.49 28.79 -43.02
CA LEU A 741 -0.06 28.00 -41.87
C LEU A 741 -0.15 28.78 -40.55
N ARG A 742 -0.56 28.10 -39.47
CA ARG A 742 -0.68 28.64 -38.11
C ARG A 742 -0.12 27.67 -37.06
N LEU A 743 1.10 27.19 -37.29
CA LEU A 743 1.73 26.16 -36.46
C LEU A 743 1.94 26.60 -35.00
N HIS A 744 2.32 27.87 -34.79
CA HIS A 744 2.62 28.42 -33.46
C HIS A 744 1.37 28.84 -32.65
N HIS A 745 0.32 28.01 -32.67
CA HIS A 745 -0.87 28.21 -31.82
C HIS A 745 -0.76 27.41 -30.52
N HIS A 746 0.30 27.68 -29.75
CA HIS A 746 0.55 27.00 -28.48
C HIS A 746 -0.47 27.43 -27.41
N ARG A 747 -0.87 26.49 -26.56
CA ARG A 747 -1.67 26.80 -25.36
C ARG A 747 -0.77 27.57 -24.36
N PRO A 748 -1.27 28.60 -23.67
CA PRO A 748 -0.49 29.29 -22.65
C PRO A 748 -0.25 28.35 -21.46
N ILE A 749 1.00 28.29 -20.99
CA ILE A 749 1.41 27.47 -19.84
C ILE A 749 0.71 28.01 -18.58
N PRO A 750 0.12 27.15 -17.71
CA PRO A 750 -0.51 27.58 -16.47
C PRO A 750 0.52 28.14 -15.47
N ILE A 751 0.04 28.90 -14.48
CA ILE A 751 0.88 29.34 -13.35
C ILE A 751 1.23 28.11 -12.53
N LYS A 752 2.52 27.89 -12.24
CA LYS A 752 3.01 26.80 -11.40
C LYS A 752 2.30 26.83 -10.03
N SER A 753 1.59 25.77 -9.70
CA SER A 753 0.99 25.54 -8.39
C SER A 753 2.08 25.31 -7.33
N ALA A 754 1.73 25.51 -6.06
CA ALA A 754 2.60 25.21 -4.93
C ALA A 754 1.78 24.57 -3.82
N THR A 755 2.25 23.45 -3.28
CA THR A 755 1.62 22.75 -2.16
C THR A 755 1.82 23.55 -0.87
N PRO A 756 0.74 23.93 -0.15
CA PRO A 756 0.88 24.70 1.09
C PRO A 756 1.45 23.80 2.19
N ARG A 757 2.51 24.26 2.86
CA ARG A 757 3.07 23.57 4.04
C ARG A 757 2.26 23.92 5.29
N PHE A 758 1.53 22.95 5.83
CA PHE A 758 0.84 23.01 7.11
C PHE A 758 0.91 21.66 7.84
N GLU A 759 0.27 21.55 9.01
CA GLU A 759 0.19 20.33 9.81
C GLU A 759 -1.29 20.01 10.03
N ASP A 760 -1.75 18.80 9.70
CA ASP A 760 -3.17 18.43 9.78
C ASP A 760 -3.69 18.51 11.22
N GLY A 761 -2.92 17.97 12.17
CA GLY A 761 -3.19 18.01 13.59
C GLY A 761 -2.58 19.22 14.31
N PHE A 762 -2.80 20.44 13.79
CA PHE A 762 -2.19 21.67 14.35
C PHE A 762 -2.79 22.11 15.69
N ASP A 763 -1.98 22.06 16.75
CA ASP A 763 -2.28 22.50 18.11
C ASP A 763 -1.40 23.69 18.53
N PRO A 764 -1.95 24.90 18.77
CA PRO A 764 -1.18 26.06 19.23
C PRO A 764 -0.47 25.92 20.60
N ALA A 765 -0.70 24.81 21.31
CA ALA A 765 -0.04 24.48 22.57
C ALA A 765 1.17 23.54 22.39
N LYS A 766 1.24 22.82 21.27
CA LYS A 766 2.32 21.92 20.90
C LYS A 766 3.39 22.69 20.12
N HIS A 767 4.62 22.20 20.19
CA HIS A 767 5.72 22.66 19.33
C HIS A 767 6.06 21.53 18.38
N TYR A 768 6.22 21.86 17.10
CA TYR A 768 6.49 20.91 16.04
C TYR A 768 7.89 21.19 15.50
N ASP A 769 8.75 20.20 15.56
CA ASP A 769 10.12 20.21 15.08
C ASP A 769 10.39 18.78 14.56
N PRO A 770 10.87 18.60 13.31
CA PRO A 770 11.24 17.28 12.81
C PRO A 770 12.35 16.61 13.62
N ASP A 771 13.23 17.42 14.25
CA ASP A 771 14.34 16.95 15.07
C ASP A 771 13.87 16.71 16.52
N ARG A 772 13.66 15.44 16.87
CA ARG A 772 13.22 15.02 18.20
C ARG A 772 14.20 15.41 19.30
N GLY A 773 15.51 15.28 19.08
CA GLY A 773 16.54 15.62 20.07
C GLY A 773 16.51 17.11 20.41
N ARG A 774 16.34 17.96 19.40
CA ARG A 774 16.18 19.41 19.56
C ARG A 774 14.88 19.78 20.27
N ALA A 775 13.77 19.10 19.93
CA ALA A 775 12.48 19.31 20.59
C ALA A 775 12.56 18.97 22.10
N GLU A 776 13.16 17.84 22.45
CA GLU A 776 13.34 17.39 23.84
C GLU A 776 14.29 18.30 24.62
N ALA A 777 15.43 18.71 24.04
CA ALA A 777 16.33 19.68 24.65
C ALA A 777 15.67 21.04 24.92
N GLN A 778 14.83 21.53 23.99
CA GLN A 778 14.05 22.76 24.21
C GLN A 778 12.97 22.60 25.29
N LYS A 779 12.28 21.45 25.32
CA LYS A 779 11.29 21.11 26.36
C LYS A 779 11.95 21.11 27.75
N LEU A 780 13.06 20.39 27.92
CA LEU A 780 13.81 20.31 29.17
C LEU A 780 14.35 21.69 29.60
N SER A 781 14.86 22.49 28.66
CA SER A 781 15.30 23.88 28.93
C SER A 781 14.15 24.77 29.44
N LYS A 782 12.94 24.60 28.89
CA LYS A 782 11.72 25.34 29.27
C LYS A 782 11.23 24.92 30.66
N GLU A 783 11.26 23.63 30.97
CA GLU A 783 10.90 23.05 32.27
C GLU A 783 11.89 23.46 33.36
N TYR A 784 13.20 23.30 33.14
CA TYR A 784 14.24 23.79 34.07
C TYR A 784 14.09 25.29 34.39
N LYS A 785 13.83 26.13 33.38
CA LYS A 785 13.57 27.56 33.57
C LYS A 785 12.28 27.84 34.35
N ARG A 786 11.25 26.99 34.22
CA ARG A 786 9.99 27.08 34.99
C ARG A 786 10.23 26.73 36.46
N GLU A 787 10.84 25.57 36.73
CA GLU A 787 11.06 25.08 38.09
C GLU A 787 12.06 25.95 38.86
N ARG A 788 13.19 26.32 38.25
CA ARG A 788 14.15 27.27 38.85
C ARG A 788 13.50 28.60 39.25
N LYS A 789 12.54 29.09 38.45
CA LYS A 789 11.78 30.32 38.72
C LYS A 789 10.66 30.13 39.76
N GLY A 790 10.17 28.90 39.94
CA GLY A 790 9.29 28.48 41.03
C GLY A 790 10.05 28.44 42.36
N ALA A 791 11.07 27.59 42.45
CA ALA A 791 11.90 27.41 43.65
C ALA A 791 12.48 28.74 44.17
N LEU A 792 13.10 29.54 43.30
CA LEU A 792 13.65 30.85 43.67
C LEU A 792 12.57 31.82 44.19
N ARG A 793 11.31 31.67 43.77
CA ARG A 793 10.20 32.51 44.22
C ARG A 793 9.72 32.11 45.61
N GLU A 794 9.63 30.82 45.91
CA GLU A 794 9.26 30.39 47.27
C GLU A 794 10.37 30.72 48.26
N LEU A 795 11.64 30.40 47.97
CA LEU A 795 12.78 30.76 48.81
C LEU A 795 12.82 32.26 49.17
N ARG A 796 12.51 33.14 48.19
CA ARG A 796 12.41 34.60 48.43
C ARG A 796 11.23 34.98 49.34
N LYS A 797 10.08 34.32 49.23
CA LYS A 797 8.94 34.55 50.14
C LYS A 797 9.24 34.02 51.55
N ASP A 798 9.91 32.88 51.66
CA ASP A 798 10.28 32.25 52.93
C ASP A 798 11.30 33.14 53.66
N ALA A 799 12.33 33.61 52.96
CA ALA A 799 13.26 34.62 53.48
C ALA A 799 12.54 35.90 53.96
N ASN A 800 11.55 36.41 53.20
CA ASN A 800 10.74 37.56 53.60
C ASN A 800 9.80 37.29 54.79
N PHE A 801 9.40 36.04 55.03
CA PHE A 801 8.63 35.64 56.20
C PHE A 801 9.53 35.51 57.43
N VAL A 802 10.67 34.81 57.32
CA VAL A 802 11.71 34.73 58.34
C VAL A 802 12.17 36.12 58.78
N ALA A 803 12.40 37.04 57.84
CA ALA A 803 12.82 38.41 58.15
C ALA A 803 11.75 39.17 58.97
N ARG A 804 10.46 39.00 58.65
CA ARG A 804 9.36 39.63 59.38
C ARG A 804 9.20 39.07 60.79
N GLU A 805 9.19 37.75 60.95
CA GLU A 805 9.04 37.15 62.29
C GLU A 805 10.28 37.41 63.16
N ARG A 806 11.51 37.34 62.62
CA ARG A 806 12.73 37.76 63.37
C ARG A 806 12.67 39.22 63.82
N LEU A 807 12.19 40.13 62.98
CA LEU A 807 12.03 41.55 63.32
C LEU A 807 10.94 41.76 64.38
N ARG A 808 9.84 40.99 64.30
CA ARG A 808 8.75 41.00 65.28
C ARG A 808 9.21 40.46 66.65
N GLU A 809 9.86 39.30 66.66
CA GLU A 809 10.48 38.73 67.87
C GLU A 809 11.46 39.70 68.52
N LYS A 810 12.29 40.38 67.71
CA LYS A 810 13.20 41.41 68.22
C LYS A 810 12.43 42.57 68.87
N ARG A 811 11.44 43.14 68.18
CA ARG A 811 10.63 44.25 68.75
C ARG A 811 9.95 43.86 70.06
N VAL A 812 9.31 42.70 70.13
CA VAL A 812 8.66 42.22 71.37
C VAL A 812 9.69 42.04 72.48
N ARG A 813 10.84 41.44 72.21
CA ARG A 813 11.93 41.24 73.19
C ARG A 813 12.48 42.58 73.69
N ASP A 814 12.71 43.53 72.78
CA ASP A 814 13.23 44.86 73.11
C ASP A 814 12.18 45.66 73.94
N GLU A 815 10.88 45.60 73.58
CA GLU A 815 9.77 46.21 74.33
C GLU A 815 9.57 45.59 75.74
N GLU A 816 9.70 44.26 75.86
CA GLU A 816 9.63 43.55 77.15
C GLU A 816 10.84 43.88 78.04
N TYR A 817 12.04 43.96 77.46
CA TYR A 817 13.24 44.40 78.16
C TYR A 817 13.10 45.84 78.67
N ASP A 818 12.69 46.77 77.80
CA ASP A 818 12.45 48.18 78.16
C ASP A 818 11.39 48.32 79.27
N ARG A 819 10.29 47.57 79.17
CA ARG A 819 9.23 47.57 80.19
C ARG A 819 9.72 47.03 81.52
N LYS A 820 10.49 45.93 81.50
CA LYS A 820 11.10 45.35 82.72
C LYS A 820 12.12 46.30 83.34
N TYR A 821 12.99 46.90 82.52
CA TYR A 821 14.01 47.85 82.97
C TYR A 821 13.37 49.10 83.60
N ARG A 822 12.40 49.74 82.91
CA ARG A 822 11.68 50.90 83.45
C ARG A 822 10.95 50.58 84.76
N ARG A 823 10.36 49.38 84.87
CA ARG A 823 9.75 48.92 86.13
C ARG A 823 10.80 48.82 87.24
N LEU A 824 11.89 48.09 87.03
CA LEU A 824 12.93 47.89 88.03
C LEU A 824 13.56 49.22 88.48
N VAL A 825 13.85 50.14 87.55
CA VAL A 825 14.37 51.47 87.88
C VAL A 825 13.36 52.28 88.70
N ALA A 826 12.06 52.23 88.36
CA ALA A 826 11.02 52.91 89.13
C ALA A 826 10.78 52.27 90.51
N GLU A 827 10.97 50.97 90.65
CA GLU A 827 10.86 50.19 91.90
C GLU A 827 12.03 50.57 92.82
N ILE A 828 13.28 50.48 92.35
CA ILE A 828 14.49 50.91 93.07
C ILE A 828 14.42 52.40 93.48
N GLN A 829 14.11 53.30 92.53
CA GLN A 829 14.00 54.73 92.81
C GLN A 829 12.83 55.06 93.76
N GLY A 830 11.78 54.21 93.76
CA GLY A 830 10.66 54.31 94.69
C GLY A 830 11.04 53.92 96.12
N GLU A 831 11.81 52.84 96.28
CA GLU A 831 12.33 52.34 97.55
C GLU A 831 13.40 53.30 98.12
N GLU A 832 14.49 53.53 97.39
CA GLU A 832 15.55 54.49 97.78
C GLU A 832 14.97 55.89 98.04
N GLY A 833 14.06 56.35 97.18
CA GLY A 833 13.40 57.64 97.31
C GLY A 833 12.43 57.74 98.49
N ARG A 834 11.93 56.61 99.00
CA ARG A 834 11.16 56.54 100.25
C ARG A 834 12.10 56.56 101.45
N GLU A 835 13.10 55.71 101.48
CA GLU A 835 14.09 55.65 102.58
C GLU A 835 14.82 56.99 102.76
N ALA A 836 15.25 57.62 101.65
CA ALA A 836 15.88 58.94 101.68
C ALA A 836 14.95 60.03 102.25
N LYS A 837 13.63 59.95 102.00
CA LYS A 837 12.63 60.87 102.58
C LYS A 837 12.35 60.58 104.04
N GLU A 838 12.35 59.32 104.46
CA GLU A 838 12.23 58.92 105.86
C GLU A 838 13.47 59.41 106.65
N TYR A 839 14.69 59.22 106.11
CA TYR A 839 15.93 59.76 106.68
C TYR A 839 15.98 61.29 106.71
N GLU A 840 15.56 61.99 105.65
CA GLU A 840 15.38 63.46 105.64
C GLU A 840 14.42 63.92 106.74
N ARG A 841 13.31 63.19 106.95
CA ARG A 841 12.31 63.50 107.98
C ARG A 841 12.90 63.30 109.39
N GLU A 842 13.62 62.20 109.64
CA GLU A 842 14.36 62.01 110.89
C GLU A 842 15.40 63.11 111.13
N LYS A 843 16.20 63.43 110.11
CA LYS A 843 17.25 64.46 110.17
C LYS A 843 16.66 65.82 110.50
N ARG A 844 15.52 66.19 109.90
CA ARG A 844 14.75 67.41 110.23
C ARG A 844 14.15 67.37 111.64
N ALA A 845 13.66 66.21 112.10
CA ALA A 845 13.16 66.04 113.46
C ALA A 845 14.27 66.21 114.52
N ARG A 846 15.45 65.62 114.29
CA ARG A 846 16.66 65.84 115.12
C ARG A 846 17.08 67.31 115.13
N LYS A 847 17.01 67.99 113.97
CA LYS A 847 17.34 69.43 113.83
C LYS A 847 16.30 70.38 114.46
N ARG A 848 15.10 69.91 114.77
CA ARG A 848 14.05 70.62 115.53
C ARG A 848 14.07 70.30 117.04
N ARG A 849 14.87 69.33 117.47
CA ARG A 849 15.06 68.91 118.87
C ARG A 849 16.33 69.50 119.50
N ARG A 850 17.16 70.15 118.68
CA ARG A 850 18.15 71.17 119.08
C ARG A 850 17.51 72.55 118.88
#